data_AF-A0A970TXC4-F1
#
_entry.id   AF-A0A970TXC4-F1
#
_cell.length_a   1.000
_cell.length_b   1.000
_cell.length_c   1.000
_cell.angle_alpha   90.00
_cell.angle_beta   90.00
_cell.angle_gamma   90.00
#
_symmetry.space_group_name_H-M   'P 1'
#
loop_
_entity.id
_entity.type
_entity.pdbx_description
1 polymer ?
#
loop_
_entity_poly.entity_id
_entity_poly.type
_entity_poly.pdbx_seq_one_letter_code
_entity_poly.pdbx_strand_id
1 'polypeptide(L)'
;MTKAMRLLTAGACLVLVLVGFVGTAHGFFPKGGFNLNQQIRYATWPFRDFDTNNNGVIEKGEGLEFRIESGPRGFSPAEIEQVKEGFQVWQDVPTSYAAFRFAGLIEDPIMAGTLALDYLPMVFMQVDEVGPEDGYSQVDDDDYAIPGLSWAVPAITMITYTIDTSILELPGRDVIVPAETILDCDIVVNASMHRSDLAPNTSFGTLDLQATIAHSVGHLLGLAYTPLNNLDPYNDVLFSDDFGLPVEPAVLQITDARGVRSCRGATPTMFPVYFLTETVDGNYEAGWRDLAPDDISGVSWLYPRKDGLENFFSIKQEARTHARDTSGVPSIPIAGAHVVAWASLSTDDTAERVPLFSTMTGLYQKSSNIQLQGKFNLMGLWKQMELPGANFLYEPSYVFTMNPLTGSGYDRQAPPDMVAEDFDSIQGDFPISYSIYVRESDSFTTNYPSEVYNEFGNVYGIDNYFTGTPLAWDFEKNTVISKKSEKILERMLPAQKPMFGDEDNVCPMNIIEDFGEGVDTDGVLDGIDGLLPEGGGLLGLLGVKGGGGSGGIGGSGGSKAVFTRLNNGLRQFRDTILLKSAVGTACVDLYYHAAPYLAKQLMEHQTLLKVVRGTILVTLRLAQSGILTVILLLMLGGMILKHRPRLQRIKAAVAAIVLVLMLFAATAFAGQLPIPTEALVADSDYVFTGVVTSAEGRLGRDNRIYTDVVVKVNRVVKGQLNKDSKLTFSVIGGKHGNIVTAVTSVPNFKKGDRALLYLKYTERFGLVPFGGYRSKTPIIVDPETNVEVLISDGT
;
A
#
# COMPACT_ATOMS: atom_id res chain seq x y z
N MET A 1 14.15 -31.95 -29.80
CA MET A 1 13.24 -30.79 -29.75
C MET A 1 13.11 -30.16 -31.13
N THR A 2 11.90 -29.96 -31.62
CA THR A 2 11.61 -29.30 -32.92
C THR A 2 11.43 -27.78 -32.76
N LYS A 3 11.34 -27.03 -33.86
CA LYS A 3 11.01 -25.59 -33.83
C LYS A 3 9.67 -25.32 -33.13
N ALA A 4 8.67 -26.20 -33.31
CA ALA A 4 7.38 -26.10 -32.63
C ALA A 4 7.52 -26.16 -31.09
N MET A 5 8.29 -27.11 -30.55
CA MET A 5 8.53 -27.18 -29.09
C MET A 5 9.23 -25.93 -28.53
N ARG A 6 10.11 -25.29 -29.31
CA ARG A 6 10.78 -24.04 -28.92
C ARG A 6 9.85 -22.83 -28.94
N LEU A 7 8.90 -22.78 -29.90
CA LEU A 7 7.82 -21.78 -29.89
C LEU A 7 6.82 -22.02 -28.74
N LEU A 8 6.52 -23.28 -28.41
CA LEU A 8 5.68 -23.63 -27.27
C LEU A 8 6.32 -23.28 -25.92
N THR A 9 7.62 -23.52 -25.74
CA THR A 9 8.34 -23.12 -24.51
C THR A 9 8.57 -21.61 -24.43
N ALA A 10 8.90 -20.94 -25.54
CA ALA A 10 8.98 -19.48 -25.57
C ALA A 10 7.60 -18.83 -25.31
N GLY A 11 6.52 -19.40 -25.87
CA GLY A 11 5.14 -18.98 -25.61
C GLY A 11 4.73 -19.21 -24.17
N ALA A 12 5.03 -20.38 -23.59
CA ALA A 12 4.76 -20.67 -22.18
C ALA A 12 5.55 -19.74 -21.23
N CYS A 13 6.81 -19.43 -21.55
CA CYS A 13 7.59 -18.45 -20.78
C CYS A 13 7.05 -17.02 -20.96
N LEU A 14 6.56 -16.65 -22.14
CA LEU A 14 5.91 -15.35 -22.35
C LEU A 14 4.59 -15.26 -21.57
N VAL A 15 3.78 -16.33 -21.56
CA VAL A 15 2.56 -16.42 -20.75
C VAL A 15 2.90 -16.38 -19.25
N LEU A 16 3.91 -17.09 -18.77
CA LEU A 16 4.35 -17.03 -17.37
C LEU A 16 4.89 -15.64 -16.98
N VAL A 17 5.51 -14.89 -17.90
CA VAL A 17 5.94 -13.50 -17.66
C VAL A 17 4.77 -12.51 -17.75
N LEU A 18 3.73 -12.80 -18.53
CA LEU A 18 2.49 -12.01 -18.57
C LEU A 18 1.59 -12.27 -17.35
N VAL A 19 1.54 -13.51 -16.85
CA VAL A 19 0.84 -13.90 -15.62
C VAL A 19 1.60 -13.44 -14.38
N GLY A 20 2.94 -13.49 -14.40
CA GLY A 20 3.82 -13.06 -13.31
C GLY A 20 3.84 -11.55 -13.01
N PHE A 21 3.02 -10.74 -13.71
CA PHE A 21 2.80 -9.33 -13.43
C PHE A 21 1.32 -8.97 -13.16
N VAL A 22 0.45 -9.97 -12.91
CA VAL A 22 -0.94 -9.74 -12.48
C VAL A 22 -0.97 -9.47 -10.97
N GLY A 23 -0.56 -8.26 -10.58
CA GLY A 23 -0.55 -7.77 -9.19
C GLY A 23 -1.19 -6.39 -9.07
N THR A 24 -2.46 -6.24 -9.47
CA THR A 24 -3.18 -4.94 -9.41
C THR A 24 -4.66 -5.08 -8.95
N ALA A 25 -4.88 -5.05 -7.63
CA ALA A 25 -6.16 -4.93 -6.88
C ALA A 25 -5.84 -4.54 -5.40
N HIS A 26 -6.72 -4.09 -4.49
CA HIS A 26 -8.20 -4.02 -4.39
C HIS A 26 -8.65 -2.54 -4.22
N GLY A 27 -9.81 -2.07 -3.74
CA GLY A 27 -11.12 -2.65 -3.36
C GLY A 27 -11.59 -2.32 -1.92
N PHE A 28 -12.77 -1.68 -1.76
CA PHE A 28 -13.48 -1.28 -0.51
C PHE A 28 -12.62 -0.47 0.49
N PHE A 29 -12.68 -0.79 1.80
CA PHE A 29 -11.79 -0.24 2.86
C PHE A 29 -11.26 -1.38 3.76
N PRO A 30 -10.17 -2.08 3.37
CA PRO A 30 -9.54 -3.14 4.17
C PRO A 30 -8.45 -2.59 5.09
N LYS A 31 -8.28 -3.16 6.29
CA LYS A 31 -7.09 -2.94 7.13
C LYS A 31 -5.86 -3.56 6.47
N GLY A 32 -4.73 -2.87 6.55
CA GLY A 32 -3.49 -3.34 5.95
C GLY A 32 -2.40 -2.28 5.91
N GLY A 33 -1.44 -2.44 5.00
CA GLY A 33 -0.32 -1.52 4.87
C GLY A 33 0.68 -1.86 3.77
N PHE A 34 1.65 -0.96 3.58
CA PHE A 34 2.76 -1.18 2.66
C PHE A 34 3.98 -1.77 3.40
N ASN A 35 4.47 -2.89 2.90
CA ASN A 35 5.64 -3.57 3.46
C ASN A 35 6.96 -2.87 3.06
N LEU A 36 8.10 -3.31 3.61
CA LEU A 36 9.42 -2.71 3.30
C LEU A 36 9.77 -2.74 1.82
N ASN A 37 9.25 -3.73 1.07
CA ASN A 37 9.40 -3.87 -0.38
C ASN A 37 8.38 -3.05 -1.20
N GLN A 38 7.57 -2.23 -0.54
CA GLN A 38 6.54 -1.36 -1.14
C GLN A 38 5.42 -2.15 -1.86
N GLN A 39 5.15 -3.36 -1.38
CA GLN A 39 3.99 -4.16 -1.72
C GLN A 39 2.87 -3.88 -0.71
N ILE A 40 1.63 -3.75 -1.18
CA ILE A 40 0.47 -3.70 -0.30
C ILE A 40 0.18 -5.10 0.28
N ARG A 41 -0.23 -5.13 1.54
CA ARG A 41 -0.62 -6.32 2.31
C ARG A 41 -1.90 -6.01 3.08
N TYR A 42 -2.80 -6.97 3.18
CA TYR A 42 -4.11 -6.83 3.82
C TYR A 42 -4.16 -7.73 5.05
N ALA A 43 -4.68 -7.24 6.17
CA ALA A 43 -4.79 -8.05 7.37
C ALA A 43 -5.87 -9.13 7.16
N THR A 44 -5.47 -10.40 7.08
CA THR A 44 -6.41 -11.53 6.94
C THR A 44 -6.04 -12.70 7.84
N TRP A 45 -7.04 -13.52 8.18
CA TRP A 45 -6.83 -14.81 8.84
C TRP A 45 -6.48 -15.86 7.77
N PRO A 46 -5.42 -16.66 7.94
CA PRO A 46 -5.00 -17.59 6.90
C PRO A 46 -5.95 -18.78 6.80
N PHE A 47 -6.25 -19.23 5.57
CA PHE A 47 -7.24 -20.28 5.28
C PHE A 47 -7.18 -21.52 6.20
N ARG A 48 -5.97 -21.97 6.57
CA ARG A 48 -5.73 -23.13 7.45
C ARG A 48 -6.35 -22.98 8.86
N ASP A 49 -6.55 -21.75 9.33
CA ASP A 49 -7.06 -21.46 10.67
C ASP A 49 -8.62 -21.54 10.68
N PHE A 50 -9.24 -21.55 9.49
CA PHE A 50 -10.63 -21.97 9.26
C PHE A 50 -10.74 -23.48 8.95
N ASP A 51 -9.85 -24.02 8.10
CA ASP A 51 -9.79 -25.43 7.68
C ASP A 51 -9.14 -26.32 8.76
N THR A 52 -9.87 -26.54 9.85
CA THR A 52 -9.35 -27.18 11.06
C THR A 52 -8.86 -28.62 10.82
N ASN A 53 -9.46 -29.34 9.86
CA ASN A 53 -9.06 -30.70 9.49
C ASN A 53 -8.05 -30.77 8.32
N ASN A 54 -7.75 -29.64 7.67
CA ASN A 54 -6.78 -29.49 6.57
C ASN A 54 -7.14 -30.29 5.30
N ASN A 55 -8.42 -30.35 4.91
CA ASN A 55 -8.86 -31.02 3.67
C ASN A 55 -8.94 -30.10 2.43
N GLY A 56 -8.88 -28.78 2.61
CA GLY A 56 -9.01 -27.78 1.55
C GLY A 56 -10.42 -27.20 1.34
N VAL A 57 -11.38 -27.50 2.23
CA VAL A 57 -12.77 -27.04 2.22
C VAL A 57 -13.21 -26.74 3.64
N ILE A 58 -13.86 -25.59 3.87
CA ILE A 58 -14.42 -25.23 5.18
C ILE A 58 -15.76 -25.95 5.38
N GLU A 59 -15.81 -26.95 6.25
CA GLU A 59 -17.04 -27.70 6.55
C GLU A 59 -17.83 -27.11 7.73
N LYS A 60 -19.09 -27.54 7.91
CA LYS A 60 -19.96 -27.03 8.98
C LYS A 60 -19.46 -27.49 10.35
N GLY A 61 -19.10 -26.53 11.20
CA GLY A 61 -18.51 -26.77 12.53
C GLY A 61 -17.00 -26.53 12.57
N GLU A 62 -16.39 -26.28 11.41
CA GLU A 62 -15.07 -25.66 11.30
C GLU A 62 -15.17 -24.14 11.29
N GLY A 63 -14.03 -23.47 11.24
CA GLY A 63 -13.93 -22.03 11.35
C GLY A 63 -12.90 -21.57 12.38
N LEU A 64 -12.63 -20.27 12.33
CA LEU A 64 -11.70 -19.56 13.21
C LEU A 64 -12.12 -19.73 14.68
N GLU A 65 -11.16 -20.06 15.53
CA GLU A 65 -11.44 -20.37 16.93
C GLU A 65 -11.64 -19.11 17.78
N PHE A 66 -12.77 -19.02 18.48
CA PHE A 66 -13.08 -17.91 19.38
C PHE A 66 -13.52 -18.37 20.76
N ARG A 67 -13.32 -17.48 21.75
CA ARG A 67 -13.84 -17.60 23.12
C ARG A 67 -14.81 -16.46 23.41
N ILE A 68 -15.72 -16.69 24.35
CA ILE A 68 -16.63 -15.66 24.87
C ILE A 68 -16.54 -15.71 26.39
N GLU A 69 -16.35 -14.55 27.01
CA GLU A 69 -16.38 -14.38 28.46
C GLU A 69 -17.80 -14.61 29.02
N SER A 70 -17.92 -15.02 30.28
CA SER A 70 -19.20 -15.43 30.83
C SER A 70 -19.29 -15.28 32.34
N GLY A 71 -20.53 -15.24 32.85
CA GLY A 71 -20.81 -15.13 34.28
C GLY A 71 -21.02 -13.67 34.73
N PRO A 72 -20.93 -13.38 36.04
CA PRO A 72 -21.23 -12.06 36.61
C PRO A 72 -20.43 -10.89 36.02
N ARG A 73 -19.17 -11.11 35.63
CA ARG A 73 -18.33 -10.09 35.00
C ARG A 73 -18.56 -10.00 33.49
N GLY A 74 -18.57 -11.14 32.81
CA GLY A 74 -18.78 -11.20 31.37
C GLY A 74 -20.25 -11.18 30.92
N PHE A 75 -20.49 -11.88 29.81
CA PHE A 75 -21.82 -12.01 29.22
C PHE A 75 -22.69 -13.02 29.97
N SER A 76 -23.98 -12.70 30.12
CA SER A 76 -25.00 -13.64 30.56
C SER A 76 -25.34 -14.66 29.46
N PRO A 77 -25.97 -15.81 29.78
CA PRO A 77 -26.35 -16.82 28.78
C PRO A 77 -27.26 -16.33 27.64
N ALA A 78 -27.98 -15.22 27.81
CA ALA A 78 -28.82 -14.62 26.76
C ALA A 78 -28.05 -13.63 25.88
N GLU A 79 -27.03 -12.96 26.43
CA GLU A 79 -26.13 -12.10 25.66
C GLU A 79 -25.15 -12.95 24.84
N ILE A 80 -24.70 -14.09 25.35
CA ILE A 80 -23.82 -15.05 24.66
C ILE A 80 -24.44 -15.55 23.34
N GLU A 81 -25.76 -15.74 23.25
CA GLU A 81 -26.40 -16.10 21.98
C GLU A 81 -26.46 -14.91 21.01
N GLN A 82 -26.70 -13.68 21.48
CA GLN A 82 -26.63 -12.46 20.65
C GLN A 82 -25.22 -12.22 20.09
N VAL A 83 -24.17 -12.49 20.88
CA VAL A 83 -22.78 -12.48 20.40
C VAL A 83 -22.61 -13.49 19.26
N LYS A 84 -23.09 -14.72 19.40
CA LYS A 84 -23.02 -15.73 18.33
C LYS A 84 -23.82 -15.33 17.09
N GLU A 85 -24.97 -14.69 17.26
CA GLU A 85 -25.78 -14.17 16.14
C GLU A 85 -25.04 -13.04 15.39
N GLY A 86 -24.33 -12.15 16.08
CA GLY A 86 -23.49 -11.12 15.44
C GLY A 86 -22.32 -11.69 14.64
N PHE A 87 -21.73 -12.80 15.10
CA PHE A 87 -20.77 -13.57 14.28
C PHE A 87 -21.45 -14.32 13.12
N GLN A 88 -22.69 -14.81 13.30
CA GLN A 88 -23.44 -15.54 12.26
C GLN A 88 -23.75 -14.67 11.03
N VAL A 89 -24.03 -13.37 11.22
CA VAL A 89 -24.26 -12.38 10.15
C VAL A 89 -23.17 -12.46 9.05
N TRP A 90 -21.89 -12.60 9.44
CA TRP A 90 -20.78 -12.72 8.49
C TRP A 90 -20.60 -14.12 7.89
N GLN A 91 -21.02 -15.18 8.60
CA GLN A 91 -20.98 -16.56 8.11
C GLN A 91 -22.07 -16.86 7.08
N ASP A 92 -23.19 -16.16 7.16
CA ASP A 92 -24.32 -16.28 6.24
C ASP A 92 -24.04 -15.64 4.86
N VAL A 93 -22.89 -14.98 4.66
CA VAL A 93 -22.47 -14.43 3.36
C VAL A 93 -22.08 -15.56 2.39
N PRO A 94 -22.88 -15.88 1.36
CA PRO A 94 -22.72 -17.10 0.57
C PRO A 94 -21.46 -17.08 -0.32
N THR A 95 -20.96 -15.89 -0.64
CA THR A 95 -19.78 -15.65 -1.46
C THR A 95 -18.46 -15.64 -0.66
N SER A 96 -18.53 -15.70 0.68
CA SER A 96 -17.37 -15.73 1.59
C SER A 96 -17.21 -17.07 2.29
N TYR A 97 -15.97 -17.52 2.55
CA TYR A 97 -15.67 -18.73 3.34
C TYR A 97 -15.49 -18.46 4.84
N ALA A 98 -15.65 -17.21 5.30
CA ALA A 98 -15.57 -16.86 6.72
C ALA A 98 -16.52 -17.74 7.56
N ALA A 99 -15.97 -18.36 8.61
CA ALA A 99 -16.65 -19.30 9.49
C ALA A 99 -16.04 -19.22 10.89
N PHE A 100 -16.82 -19.50 11.94
CA PHE A 100 -16.39 -19.34 13.33
C PHE A 100 -16.74 -20.55 14.20
N ARG A 101 -15.84 -20.86 15.13
CA ARG A 101 -15.92 -22.02 16.02
C ARG A 101 -15.66 -21.60 17.47
N PHE A 102 -16.73 -21.52 18.25
CA PHE A 102 -16.64 -21.19 19.67
C PHE A 102 -16.09 -22.39 20.47
N ALA A 103 -14.89 -22.23 21.04
CA ALA A 103 -14.17 -23.30 21.74
C ALA A 103 -14.66 -23.57 23.17
N GLY A 104 -15.31 -22.58 23.78
CA GLY A 104 -15.82 -22.64 25.14
C GLY A 104 -16.22 -21.27 25.66
N LEU A 105 -16.75 -21.27 26.88
CA LEU A 105 -16.96 -20.07 27.69
C LEU A 105 -15.88 -20.00 28.78
N ILE A 106 -15.53 -18.79 29.22
CA ILE A 106 -14.53 -18.56 30.28
C ILE A 106 -15.16 -17.68 31.37
N GLU A 107 -14.98 -18.05 32.63
CA GLU A 107 -15.42 -17.29 33.82
C GLU A 107 -14.22 -16.74 34.64
N ASP A 108 -13.00 -17.19 34.32
CA ASP A 108 -11.76 -16.68 34.93
C ASP A 108 -11.40 -15.30 34.30
N PRO A 109 -11.14 -14.24 35.09
CA PRO A 109 -10.82 -12.92 34.55
C PRO A 109 -9.47 -12.91 33.83
N ILE A 110 -9.48 -12.56 32.55
CA ILE A 110 -8.31 -12.46 31.68
C ILE A 110 -8.19 -11.02 31.20
N MET A 111 -7.00 -10.44 31.31
CA MET A 111 -6.69 -9.13 30.71
C MET A 111 -6.52 -9.32 29.20
N ALA A 112 -7.36 -8.67 28.39
CA ALA A 112 -7.24 -8.66 26.93
C ALA A 112 -5.89 -8.07 26.46
N GLY A 113 -5.49 -8.38 25.22
CA GLY A 113 -4.15 -8.20 24.63
C GLY A 113 -3.62 -6.76 24.42
N THR A 114 -3.85 -5.86 25.36
CA THR A 114 -3.47 -4.43 25.34
C THR A 114 -1.97 -4.17 25.36
N LEU A 115 -1.19 -5.02 26.05
CA LEU A 115 0.26 -4.82 26.30
C LEU A 115 1.14 -6.00 25.88
N ALA A 116 0.54 -7.17 25.64
CA ALA A 116 1.22 -8.37 25.16
C ALA A 116 0.24 -9.24 24.37
N LEU A 117 0.73 -9.93 23.35
CA LEU A 117 -0.05 -10.93 22.60
C LEU A 117 -0.19 -12.21 23.43
N ASP A 118 -1.41 -12.68 23.61
CA ASP A 118 -1.69 -13.97 24.24
C ASP A 118 -2.08 -15.06 23.21
N TYR A 119 -2.40 -14.65 21.97
CA TYR A 119 -2.85 -15.49 20.86
C TYR A 119 -4.16 -16.23 21.18
N LEU A 120 -5.08 -15.58 21.90
CA LEU A 120 -6.30 -16.16 22.44
C LEU A 120 -7.60 -15.42 22.02
N PRO A 121 -7.91 -15.25 20.72
CA PRO A 121 -8.98 -14.38 20.26
C PRO A 121 -10.32 -14.56 21.00
N MET A 122 -10.78 -13.49 21.64
CA MET A 122 -11.89 -13.54 22.58
C MET A 122 -12.81 -12.32 22.51
N VAL A 123 -14.08 -12.55 22.87
CA VAL A 123 -15.06 -11.50 23.12
C VAL A 123 -15.23 -11.35 24.63
N PHE A 124 -14.90 -10.16 25.13
CA PHE A 124 -15.03 -9.74 26.53
C PHE A 124 -16.20 -8.77 26.70
N MET A 125 -16.69 -8.65 27.92
CA MET A 125 -17.66 -7.62 28.31
C MET A 125 -17.13 -6.90 29.55
N GLN A 126 -16.81 -5.62 29.39
CA GLN A 126 -16.34 -4.78 30.49
C GLN A 126 -17.53 -4.17 31.22
N VAL A 127 -17.59 -4.39 32.54
CA VAL A 127 -18.65 -3.91 33.45
C VAL A 127 -18.06 -2.86 34.37
N ASP A 128 -18.08 -1.59 33.92
CA ASP A 128 -17.60 -0.45 34.71
C ASP A 128 -18.56 -0.08 35.87
N GLU A 129 -19.88 -0.28 35.68
CA GLU A 129 -20.93 -0.01 36.66
C GLU A 129 -22.00 -1.12 36.67
N VAL A 130 -22.75 -1.25 37.76
CA VAL A 130 -23.84 -2.25 37.92
C VAL A 130 -25.12 -1.56 38.38
N GLY A 131 -26.24 -1.90 37.73
CA GLY A 131 -27.55 -1.31 37.98
C GLY A 131 -28.10 -1.61 39.39
N PRO A 132 -28.88 -0.71 40.03
CA PRO A 132 -29.38 -0.92 41.39
C PRO A 132 -30.30 -2.14 41.59
N GLU A 133 -30.93 -2.64 40.52
CA GLU A 133 -31.86 -3.79 40.56
C GLU A 133 -31.35 -5.02 39.76
N ASP A 134 -30.20 -4.91 39.07
CA ASP A 134 -29.62 -5.93 38.18
C ASP A 134 -29.40 -7.29 38.90
N GLY A 135 -28.73 -7.26 40.06
CA GLY A 135 -28.59 -8.41 40.96
C GLY A 135 -27.80 -9.62 40.44
N TYR A 136 -27.15 -9.53 39.27
CA TYR A 136 -26.38 -10.60 38.63
C TYR A 136 -24.95 -10.17 38.28
N SER A 137 -24.80 -8.97 37.72
CA SER A 137 -23.56 -8.39 37.25
C SER A 137 -22.61 -8.03 38.39
N GLN A 138 -21.31 -8.08 38.13
CA GLN A 138 -20.25 -7.66 39.04
C GLN A 138 -19.27 -6.75 38.30
N VAL A 139 -18.91 -5.62 38.92
CA VAL A 139 -17.90 -4.69 38.40
C VAL A 139 -16.53 -5.39 38.29
N ASP A 140 -15.80 -5.08 37.23
CA ASP A 140 -14.43 -5.55 37.03
C ASP A 140 -13.44 -4.91 38.01
N ASP A 141 -12.31 -5.56 38.26
CA ASP A 141 -11.24 -4.93 39.04
C ASP A 141 -10.41 -4.03 38.11
N ASP A 142 -9.93 -2.86 38.58
CA ASP A 142 -9.12 -1.89 37.82
C ASP A 142 -7.94 -2.52 37.05
N ASP A 143 -7.42 -3.67 37.52
CA ASP A 143 -6.32 -4.43 36.90
C ASP A 143 -6.73 -5.17 35.59
N TYR A 144 -8.02 -5.20 35.23
CA TYR A 144 -8.54 -5.87 34.01
C TYR A 144 -9.28 -4.92 33.05
N ALA A 145 -9.78 -3.77 33.54
CA ALA A 145 -10.52 -2.80 32.74
C ALA A 145 -9.63 -2.06 31.72
N ILE A 146 -10.18 -1.76 30.54
CA ILE A 146 -9.46 -1.15 29.42
C ILE A 146 -9.79 0.35 29.30
N PRO A 147 -8.78 1.24 29.25
CA PRO A 147 -9.01 2.66 29.04
C PRO A 147 -9.44 2.93 27.59
N GLY A 148 -10.56 3.62 27.40
CA GLY A 148 -11.06 4.07 26.10
C GLY A 148 -12.53 3.75 25.85
N LEU A 149 -13.09 2.76 26.54
CA LEU A 149 -14.53 2.62 26.64
C LEU A 149 -15.12 3.81 27.43
N SER A 150 -16.30 4.25 27.00
CA SER A 150 -17.03 5.39 27.57
C SER A 150 -18.49 5.35 27.10
N TRP A 151 -19.32 6.26 27.61
CA TRP A 151 -20.74 6.40 27.25
C TRP A 151 -21.03 6.63 25.75
N ALA A 152 -20.02 6.92 24.93
CA ALA A 152 -20.14 7.10 23.48
C ALA A 152 -19.45 5.99 22.66
N VAL A 153 -18.87 4.97 23.31
CA VAL A 153 -18.11 3.89 22.66
C VAL A 153 -18.76 2.53 22.99
N PRO A 154 -19.47 1.90 22.03
CA PRO A 154 -20.17 0.62 22.26
C PRO A 154 -19.23 -0.56 22.50
N ALA A 155 -18.11 -0.61 21.78
CA ALA A 155 -17.08 -1.64 21.88
C ALA A 155 -15.75 -1.14 21.29
N ILE A 156 -14.66 -1.85 21.59
CA ILE A 156 -13.35 -1.68 20.95
C ILE A 156 -12.89 -3.03 20.41
N THR A 157 -12.51 -3.08 19.12
CA THR A 157 -11.79 -4.22 18.53
C THR A 157 -10.30 -3.93 18.50
N MET A 158 -9.53 -4.63 19.32
CA MET A 158 -8.06 -4.65 19.26
C MET A 158 -7.64 -5.75 18.28
N ILE A 159 -6.76 -5.43 17.33
CA ILE A 159 -6.32 -6.38 16.30
C ILE A 159 -4.83 -6.22 16.02
N THR A 160 -4.07 -7.34 16.10
CA THR A 160 -2.65 -7.36 15.73
C THR A 160 -2.43 -8.20 14.48
N TYR A 161 -1.69 -7.65 13.51
CA TYR A 161 -1.36 -8.34 12.27
C TYR A 161 0.05 -8.01 11.77
N THR A 162 0.54 -8.83 10.84
CA THR A 162 1.87 -8.74 10.24
C THR A 162 1.85 -8.05 8.87
N ILE A 163 2.77 -7.11 8.63
CA ILE A 163 2.95 -6.46 7.31
C ILE A 163 4.15 -7.02 6.53
N ASP A 164 5.17 -7.54 7.22
CA ASP A 164 6.27 -8.31 6.63
C ASP A 164 6.40 -9.66 7.36
N THR A 165 6.97 -10.66 6.67
CA THR A 165 7.22 -12.00 7.23
C THR A 165 8.07 -11.89 8.49
N SER A 166 7.51 -12.28 9.63
CA SER A 166 8.02 -11.97 10.96
C SER A 166 8.35 -13.26 11.72
N ILE A 167 9.30 -13.16 12.66
CA ILE A 167 9.67 -14.26 13.55
C ILE A 167 9.13 -13.94 14.94
N LEU A 168 8.25 -14.79 15.47
CA LEU A 168 7.81 -14.75 16.85
C LEU A 168 8.76 -15.63 17.69
N GLU A 169 9.56 -14.99 18.55
CA GLU A 169 10.36 -15.67 19.60
C GLU A 169 9.39 -16.17 20.70
N LEU A 170 8.89 -17.41 20.59
CA LEU A 170 8.08 -18.05 21.64
C LEU A 170 8.97 -18.87 22.60
N PRO A 171 8.53 -19.15 23.84
CA PRO A 171 9.32 -19.93 24.81
C PRO A 171 9.77 -21.29 24.25
N GLY A 172 11.04 -21.39 23.87
CA GLY A 172 11.66 -22.60 23.33
C GLY A 172 11.43 -22.88 21.84
N ARG A 173 10.77 -21.99 21.07
CA ARG A 173 10.61 -22.13 19.62
C ARG A 173 10.50 -20.78 18.89
N ASP A 174 11.18 -20.66 17.76
CA ASP A 174 10.97 -19.54 16.84
C ASP A 174 9.89 -19.94 15.82
N VAL A 175 8.84 -19.13 15.67
CA VAL A 175 7.78 -19.37 14.68
C VAL A 175 7.84 -18.30 13.60
N ILE A 176 8.03 -18.73 12.34
CA ILE A 176 7.94 -17.84 11.18
C ILE A 176 6.47 -17.67 10.83
N VAL A 177 5.96 -16.45 10.95
CA VAL A 177 4.65 -16.03 10.46
C VAL A 177 4.84 -15.40 9.08
N PRO A 178 3.99 -15.71 8.08
CA PRO A 178 3.94 -14.98 6.81
C PRO A 178 3.71 -13.48 7.03
N ALA A 179 3.81 -12.68 5.95
CA ALA A 179 3.19 -11.36 5.97
C ALA A 179 1.65 -11.52 5.92
N GLU A 180 0.90 -10.42 6.05
CA GLU A 180 -0.56 -10.33 5.81
C GLU A 180 -1.44 -11.20 6.72
N THR A 181 -0.83 -11.77 7.76
CA THR A 181 -1.46 -12.68 8.73
C THR A 181 -1.87 -11.91 9.99
N ILE A 182 -3.15 -11.96 10.35
CA ILE A 182 -3.65 -11.57 11.68
C ILE A 182 -3.11 -12.58 12.70
N LEU A 183 -2.64 -12.08 13.84
CA LEU A 183 -2.06 -12.86 14.94
C LEU A 183 -3.03 -13.03 16.11
N ASP A 184 -3.78 -11.97 16.39
CA ASP A 184 -4.57 -11.80 17.61
C ASP A 184 -5.71 -10.81 17.36
N CYS A 185 -6.86 -11.04 17.98
CA CYS A 185 -7.99 -10.11 17.90
C CYS A 185 -8.94 -10.27 19.08
N ASP A 186 -9.09 -9.20 19.86
CA ASP A 186 -10.00 -9.11 20.99
C ASP A 186 -11.09 -8.09 20.72
N ILE A 187 -12.33 -8.42 21.09
CA ILE A 187 -13.48 -7.52 21.04
C ILE A 187 -13.91 -7.28 22.48
N VAL A 188 -13.93 -6.04 22.93
CA VAL A 188 -14.33 -5.69 24.30
C VAL A 188 -15.53 -4.78 24.25
N VAL A 189 -16.66 -5.28 24.72
CA VAL A 189 -17.97 -4.60 24.68
C VAL A 189 -18.18 -3.82 25.97
N ASN A 190 -18.64 -2.57 25.86
CA ASN A 190 -19.06 -1.78 27.01
C ASN A 190 -20.46 -2.24 27.49
N ALA A 191 -20.54 -2.86 28.67
CA ALA A 191 -21.82 -3.27 29.25
C ALA A 191 -22.77 -2.10 29.50
N SER A 192 -22.26 -0.89 29.78
CA SER A 192 -23.06 0.29 30.10
C SER A 192 -24.01 0.69 28.98
N MET A 193 -23.67 0.37 27.73
CA MET A 193 -24.45 0.71 26.55
C MET A 193 -25.52 -0.33 26.19
N HIS A 194 -25.39 -1.55 26.73
CA HIS A 194 -26.16 -2.72 26.31
C HIS A 194 -27.11 -3.27 27.40
N ARG A 195 -26.89 -2.92 28.68
CA ARG A 195 -27.76 -3.29 29.81
C ARG A 195 -28.63 -2.11 30.24
N SER A 196 -29.94 -2.34 30.39
CA SER A 196 -30.98 -1.30 30.53
C SER A 196 -30.76 -0.34 31.70
N ASP A 197 -30.21 -0.87 32.79
CA ASP A 197 -30.11 -0.18 34.07
C ASP A 197 -28.86 0.73 34.13
N LEU A 198 -28.03 0.70 33.09
CA LEU A 198 -26.79 1.47 32.92
C LEU A 198 -26.89 2.56 31.84
N ALA A 199 -27.87 2.46 30.93
CA ALA A 199 -28.20 3.49 29.92
C ALA A 199 -29.59 4.12 30.17
N PRO A 200 -29.86 4.75 31.34
CA PRO A 200 -31.22 5.09 31.77
C PRO A 200 -31.92 6.24 31.01
N ASN A 201 -31.30 6.80 29.96
CA ASN A 201 -31.61 8.12 29.40
C ASN A 201 -31.62 8.16 27.85
N THR A 202 -32.27 7.17 27.19
CA THR A 202 -32.44 7.15 25.73
C THR A 202 -33.93 7.08 25.35
N SER A 203 -34.29 7.52 24.14
CA SER A 203 -35.68 7.39 23.64
C SER A 203 -35.99 6.04 22.98
N PHE A 204 -34.96 5.22 22.73
CA PHE A 204 -35.04 3.99 21.92
C PHE A 204 -34.57 2.72 22.66
N GLY A 205 -34.04 2.85 23.88
CA GLY A 205 -33.51 1.75 24.69
C GLY A 205 -31.98 1.63 24.66
N THR A 206 -31.47 0.47 25.04
CA THR A 206 -30.05 0.11 24.94
C THR A 206 -29.62 -0.06 23.49
N LEU A 207 -28.31 -0.03 23.24
CA LEU A 207 -27.76 -0.46 21.96
C LEU A 207 -27.97 -1.97 21.77
N ASP A 208 -28.20 -2.37 20.52
CA ASP A 208 -28.30 -3.78 20.12
C ASP A 208 -26.93 -4.46 20.17
N LEU A 209 -26.78 -5.45 21.07
CA LEU A 209 -25.54 -6.20 21.25
C LEU A 209 -25.16 -7.03 20.02
N GLN A 210 -26.14 -7.60 19.31
CA GLN A 210 -25.87 -8.35 18.08
C GLN A 210 -25.28 -7.42 17.02
N ALA A 211 -25.80 -6.20 16.92
CA ALA A 211 -25.34 -5.18 15.98
C ALA A 211 -23.92 -4.67 16.32
N THR A 212 -23.66 -4.35 17.59
CA THR A 212 -22.31 -3.97 18.07
C THR A 212 -21.29 -5.07 17.82
N ILE A 213 -21.66 -6.35 18.01
CA ILE A 213 -20.79 -7.48 17.70
C ILE A 213 -20.60 -7.64 16.19
N ALA A 214 -21.64 -7.52 15.36
CA ALA A 214 -21.51 -7.61 13.91
C ALA A 214 -20.54 -6.54 13.36
N HIS A 215 -20.63 -5.29 13.80
CA HIS A 215 -19.64 -4.25 13.50
C HIS A 215 -18.22 -4.64 13.94
N SER A 216 -18.06 -5.09 15.19
CA SER A 216 -16.78 -5.50 15.76
C SER A 216 -16.14 -6.69 15.04
N VAL A 217 -16.95 -7.63 14.53
CA VAL A 217 -16.51 -8.80 13.75
C VAL A 217 -16.05 -8.42 12.35
N GLY A 218 -16.57 -7.34 11.76
CA GLY A 218 -16.03 -6.79 10.51
C GLY A 218 -14.57 -6.33 10.66
N HIS A 219 -14.23 -5.68 11.77
CA HIS A 219 -12.83 -5.35 12.09
C HIS A 219 -11.95 -6.58 12.33
N LEU A 220 -12.46 -7.59 13.05
CA LEU A 220 -11.80 -8.89 13.27
C LEU A 220 -11.48 -9.60 11.95
N LEU A 221 -12.36 -9.48 10.95
CA LEU A 221 -12.18 -9.98 9.58
C LEU A 221 -11.28 -9.09 8.71
N GLY A 222 -10.71 -8.01 9.24
CA GLY A 222 -9.78 -7.15 8.51
C GLY A 222 -10.45 -6.04 7.68
N LEU A 223 -11.72 -5.71 7.92
CA LEU A 223 -12.35 -4.50 7.36
C LEU A 223 -12.04 -3.27 8.23
N ALA A 224 -12.02 -2.09 7.61
CA ALA A 224 -11.87 -0.80 8.26
C ALA A 224 -13.12 0.05 8.06
N TYR A 225 -13.14 1.24 8.67
CA TYR A 225 -14.27 2.16 8.52
C TYR A 225 -14.44 2.63 7.07
N THR A 226 -15.70 2.89 6.70
CA THR A 226 -16.08 3.46 5.40
C THR A 226 -16.89 4.74 5.59
N PRO A 227 -16.69 5.80 4.77
CA PRO A 227 -17.49 7.03 4.81
C PRO A 227 -18.82 6.91 4.05
N LEU A 228 -19.04 5.79 3.35
CA LEU A 228 -20.28 5.48 2.63
C LEU A 228 -21.47 5.44 3.58
N ASN A 229 -22.56 6.11 3.22
CA ASN A 229 -23.78 6.10 4.01
C ASN A 229 -25.02 6.43 3.16
N ASN A 230 -26.20 6.05 3.64
CA ASN A 230 -27.51 6.38 3.08
C ASN A 230 -28.40 7.06 4.15
N LEU A 231 -27.76 7.75 5.10
CA LEU A 231 -28.41 8.40 6.25
C LEU A 231 -29.12 9.69 5.82
N ASP A 232 -30.32 9.90 6.34
CA ASP A 232 -31.06 11.16 6.15
C ASP A 232 -30.41 12.25 7.04
N PRO A 233 -29.90 13.35 6.46
CA PRO A 233 -29.26 14.43 7.19
C PRO A 233 -30.20 15.26 8.08
N TYR A 234 -31.50 14.93 8.14
CA TYR A 234 -32.51 15.62 8.95
C TYR A 234 -33.33 14.68 9.85
N ASN A 235 -33.06 13.37 9.87
CA ASN A 235 -33.80 12.40 10.66
C ASN A 235 -32.90 11.72 11.71
N ASP A 236 -32.95 12.24 12.93
CA ASP A 236 -32.21 11.71 14.08
C ASP A 236 -33.17 11.23 15.18
N VAL A 237 -32.86 10.09 15.80
CA VAL A 237 -33.52 9.63 17.03
C VAL A 237 -32.69 10.11 18.24
N LEU A 238 -33.28 11.01 19.02
CA LEU A 238 -32.58 11.70 20.11
C LEU A 238 -32.36 10.83 21.35
N PHE A 239 -31.15 10.83 21.89
CA PHE A 239 -30.91 10.64 23.32
C PHE A 239 -31.51 11.84 24.09
N SER A 240 -31.80 11.70 25.39
CA SER A 240 -32.10 12.90 26.17
C SER A 240 -30.81 13.71 26.38
N ASP A 241 -30.88 15.02 26.11
CA ASP A 241 -29.78 16.00 26.10
C ASP A 241 -28.93 16.02 24.79
N ASP A 242 -29.62 16.35 23.68
CA ASP A 242 -29.10 16.88 22.39
C ASP A 242 -28.19 15.99 21.50
N PHE A 243 -27.86 14.74 21.87
CA PHE A 243 -27.21 13.80 20.95
C PHE A 243 -28.23 12.98 20.13
N GLY A 244 -28.01 12.79 18.83
CA GLY A 244 -28.90 12.04 17.94
C GLY A 244 -28.23 10.82 17.30
N LEU A 245 -28.97 9.70 17.18
CA LEU A 245 -28.60 8.62 16.26
C LEU A 245 -29.18 8.92 14.87
N PRO A 246 -28.37 8.98 13.80
CA PRO A 246 -28.89 9.20 12.46
C PRO A 246 -29.66 7.97 11.95
N VAL A 247 -30.64 8.22 11.08
CA VAL A 247 -31.54 7.21 10.54
C VAL A 247 -31.37 7.07 9.03
N GLU A 248 -31.48 5.85 8.50
CA GLU A 248 -31.68 5.57 7.07
C GLU A 248 -32.94 4.71 6.81
N PRO A 249 -33.57 4.81 5.63
CA PRO A 249 -34.68 3.94 5.25
C PRO A 249 -34.22 2.55 4.74
N ALA A 250 -34.97 1.50 5.06
CA ALA A 250 -34.75 0.15 4.52
C ALA A 250 -35.16 0.04 3.02
N VAL A 251 -34.19 0.22 2.12
CA VAL A 251 -34.40 0.33 0.66
C VAL A 251 -33.96 -0.89 -0.17
N LEU A 252 -33.13 -1.78 0.37
CA LEU A 252 -32.59 -2.93 -0.37
C LEU A 252 -33.34 -4.23 -0.06
N GLN A 253 -33.80 -4.96 -1.07
CA GLN A 253 -34.24 -6.35 -0.87
C GLN A 253 -33.05 -7.30 -0.96
N ILE A 254 -32.84 -8.11 0.06
CA ILE A 254 -31.82 -9.17 0.08
C ILE A 254 -32.45 -10.47 0.61
N THR A 255 -32.18 -11.59 -0.06
CA THR A 255 -32.46 -12.95 0.46
C THR A 255 -31.34 -13.41 1.39
N ASP A 256 -31.67 -13.80 2.61
CA ASP A 256 -30.73 -14.34 3.60
C ASP A 256 -30.29 -15.79 3.30
N ALA A 257 -29.35 -16.32 4.08
CA ALA A 257 -28.89 -17.71 3.97
C ALA A 257 -29.99 -18.77 4.27
N ARG A 258 -31.15 -18.36 4.79
CA ARG A 258 -32.31 -19.19 5.12
C ARG A 258 -33.33 -19.20 3.97
N GLY A 259 -33.15 -18.36 2.95
CA GLY A 259 -34.06 -18.19 1.82
C GLY A 259 -35.20 -17.19 2.08
N VAL A 260 -35.10 -16.38 3.13
CA VAL A 260 -36.07 -15.36 3.52
C VAL A 260 -35.65 -14.01 2.95
N ARG A 261 -36.60 -13.29 2.34
CA ARG A 261 -36.39 -11.92 1.84
C ARG A 261 -36.78 -10.91 2.89
N SER A 262 -35.93 -9.91 3.06
CA SER A 262 -36.16 -8.75 3.92
C SER A 262 -35.76 -7.47 3.18
N CYS A 263 -36.36 -6.35 3.57
CA CYS A 263 -35.82 -5.03 3.23
C CYS A 263 -34.74 -4.67 4.25
N ARG A 264 -33.64 -4.10 3.77
CA ARG A 264 -32.41 -3.81 4.51
C ARG A 264 -31.91 -2.40 4.22
N GLY A 265 -31.05 -1.94 5.11
CA GLY A 265 -30.27 -0.71 4.96
C GLY A 265 -29.37 -0.68 3.74
N ALA A 266 -28.75 0.47 3.51
CA ALA A 266 -27.73 0.67 2.48
C ALA A 266 -26.42 1.27 3.02
N THR A 267 -26.48 1.91 4.19
CA THR A 267 -25.33 2.29 5.00
C THR A 267 -24.59 1.02 5.48
N PRO A 268 -23.28 0.90 5.26
CA PRO A 268 -22.53 -0.28 5.67
C PRO A 268 -22.47 -0.52 7.18
N THR A 269 -22.37 -1.78 7.57
CA THR A 269 -22.07 -2.16 8.96
C THR A 269 -20.77 -1.52 9.42
N MET A 270 -19.79 -1.38 8.51
CA MET A 270 -18.51 -0.73 8.77
C MET A 270 -18.56 0.81 8.81
N PHE A 271 -19.74 1.44 8.84
CA PHE A 271 -19.86 2.87 9.10
C PHE A 271 -19.46 3.20 10.56
N PRO A 272 -18.59 4.19 10.82
CA PRO A 272 -17.97 4.40 12.15
C PRO A 272 -18.92 4.94 13.23
N VAL A 273 -20.07 5.50 12.87
CA VAL A 273 -21.07 6.02 13.82
C VAL A 273 -22.21 5.00 13.94
N TYR A 274 -22.70 4.74 15.15
CA TYR A 274 -23.89 3.91 15.36
C TYR A 274 -25.11 4.59 14.73
N PHE A 275 -25.94 3.84 14.00
CA PHE A 275 -27.11 4.39 13.29
C PHE A 275 -28.30 3.42 13.36
N LEU A 276 -29.48 3.90 12.98
CA LEU A 276 -30.72 3.13 12.94
C LEU A 276 -31.24 2.98 11.50
N THR A 277 -31.90 1.87 11.22
CA THR A 277 -32.62 1.65 9.95
C THR A 277 -34.12 1.63 10.21
N GLU A 278 -34.87 2.50 9.52
CA GLU A 278 -36.34 2.49 9.53
C GLU A 278 -36.87 1.37 8.63
N THR A 279 -37.54 0.41 9.23
CA THR A 279 -38.20 -0.71 8.54
C THR A 279 -39.44 -0.27 7.76
N VAL A 280 -39.89 -1.11 6.82
CA VAL A 280 -41.09 -0.84 5.98
C VAL A 280 -42.38 -0.68 6.81
N ASP A 281 -42.41 -1.22 8.03
CA ASP A 281 -43.53 -1.09 8.98
C ASP A 281 -43.43 0.16 9.90
N GLY A 282 -42.39 0.99 9.76
CA GLY A 282 -42.16 2.20 10.57
C GLY A 282 -41.56 1.95 11.96
N ASN A 283 -40.94 0.78 12.17
CA ASN A 283 -40.15 0.47 13.37
C ASN A 283 -38.67 0.71 13.10
N TYR A 284 -37.90 1.12 14.10
CA TYR A 284 -36.44 1.26 14.00
C TYR A 284 -35.73 -0.02 14.45
N GLU A 285 -34.79 -0.49 13.64
CA GLU A 285 -33.84 -1.55 13.98
C GLU A 285 -32.40 -0.98 13.99
N ALA A 286 -31.45 -1.65 14.64
CA ALA A 286 -30.07 -1.21 14.67
C ALA A 286 -29.39 -1.40 13.30
N GLY A 287 -28.81 -0.34 12.73
CA GLY A 287 -28.24 -0.37 11.39
C GLY A 287 -27.04 -1.29 11.22
N TRP A 288 -26.23 -1.45 12.28
CA TRP A 288 -25.13 -2.41 12.33
C TRP A 288 -25.58 -3.89 12.44
N ARG A 289 -26.89 -4.20 12.49
CA ARG A 289 -27.41 -5.56 12.70
C ARG A 289 -27.29 -6.47 11.47
N ASP A 290 -27.23 -5.87 10.28
CA ASP A 290 -27.18 -6.54 8.97
C ASP A 290 -26.06 -5.93 8.09
N LEU A 291 -25.71 -6.63 7.00
CA LEU A 291 -24.65 -6.22 6.07
C LEU A 291 -25.18 -5.49 4.84
N ALA A 292 -24.53 -4.39 4.46
CA ALA A 292 -24.78 -3.72 3.19
C ALA A 292 -23.96 -4.36 2.05
N PRO A 293 -24.21 -4.00 0.78
CA PRO A 293 -23.47 -4.54 -0.36
C PRO A 293 -21.95 -4.31 -0.31
N ASP A 294 -21.48 -3.17 0.22
CA ASP A 294 -20.04 -2.86 0.38
C ASP A 294 -19.37 -3.85 1.36
N ASP A 295 -20.00 -4.14 2.50
CA ASP A 295 -19.52 -5.10 3.51
C ASP A 295 -19.46 -6.54 2.96
N ILE A 296 -20.56 -6.97 2.31
CA ILE A 296 -20.67 -8.28 1.65
C ILE A 296 -19.57 -8.44 0.61
N SER A 297 -19.35 -7.40 -0.21
CA SER A 297 -18.28 -7.38 -1.21
C SER A 297 -16.88 -7.38 -0.57
N GLY A 298 -16.70 -6.70 0.56
CA GLY A 298 -15.45 -6.68 1.32
C GLY A 298 -15.06 -8.07 1.86
N VAL A 299 -15.93 -8.69 2.66
CA VAL A 299 -15.66 -10.01 3.24
C VAL A 299 -15.59 -11.13 2.18
N SER A 300 -16.35 -10.99 1.08
CA SER A 300 -16.26 -11.91 -0.06
C SER A 300 -15.00 -11.72 -0.88
N TRP A 301 -14.32 -10.58 -0.76
CA TRP A 301 -13.04 -10.35 -1.41
C TRP A 301 -11.86 -10.82 -0.55
N LEU A 302 -11.89 -10.59 0.77
CA LEU A 302 -10.84 -11.06 1.69
C LEU A 302 -10.86 -12.59 1.85
N TYR A 303 -12.05 -13.19 1.91
CA TYR A 303 -12.23 -14.64 2.12
C TYR A 303 -13.07 -15.29 0.99
N PRO A 304 -12.62 -15.27 -0.28
CA PRO A 304 -13.46 -15.59 -1.43
C PRO A 304 -13.77 -17.09 -1.60
N ARG A 305 -15.06 -17.44 -1.74
CA ARG A 305 -15.43 -18.71 -2.40
C ARG A 305 -15.22 -18.57 -3.91
N LYS A 306 -14.71 -19.63 -4.56
CA LYS A 306 -14.36 -19.65 -6.00
C LYS A 306 -15.48 -19.17 -6.91
N ASP A 307 -16.71 -19.61 -6.60
CA ASP A 307 -17.89 -19.39 -7.43
C ASP A 307 -18.61 -18.07 -7.07
N GLY A 308 -18.15 -17.36 -6.02
CA GLY A 308 -18.73 -16.09 -5.58
C GLY A 308 -18.24 -14.88 -6.38
N LEU A 309 -16.93 -14.83 -6.66
CA LEU A 309 -16.28 -13.67 -7.28
C LEU A 309 -16.76 -13.37 -8.72
N GLU A 310 -17.35 -14.34 -9.42
CA GLU A 310 -17.85 -14.09 -10.78
C GLU A 310 -19.11 -13.22 -10.83
N ASN A 311 -19.80 -13.02 -9.70
CA ASN A 311 -20.95 -12.13 -9.58
C ASN A 311 -20.57 -10.64 -9.51
N PHE A 312 -19.29 -10.33 -9.32
CA PHE A 312 -18.77 -8.98 -9.12
C PHE A 312 -17.96 -8.47 -10.31
N PHE A 313 -17.86 -7.14 -10.42
CA PHE A 313 -16.93 -6.46 -11.32
C PHE A 313 -16.20 -5.31 -10.59
N SER A 314 -15.39 -4.54 -11.33
CA SER A 314 -14.55 -3.48 -10.76
C SER A 314 -14.26 -2.39 -11.78
N ILE A 315 -14.07 -1.16 -11.28
CA ILE A 315 -13.73 0.02 -12.09
C ILE A 315 -12.44 0.65 -11.54
N LYS A 316 -11.46 0.80 -12.43
CA LYS A 316 -10.12 1.37 -12.16
C LYS A 316 -9.97 2.63 -12.99
N GLN A 317 -9.88 3.78 -12.32
CA GLN A 317 -9.82 5.08 -12.97
C GLN A 317 -8.95 6.06 -12.17
N GLU A 318 -8.80 7.27 -12.68
CA GLU A 318 -8.04 8.37 -12.08
C GLU A 318 -8.97 9.57 -11.86
N ALA A 319 -8.68 10.36 -10.83
CA ALA A 319 -9.28 11.64 -10.49
C ALA A 319 -8.18 12.69 -10.41
N ARG A 320 -8.40 13.84 -11.05
CA ARG A 320 -7.47 14.97 -11.07
C ARG A 320 -8.24 16.26 -10.82
N THR A 321 -7.53 17.35 -10.51
CA THR A 321 -8.15 18.68 -10.50
C THR A 321 -8.47 19.13 -11.93
N HIS A 322 -9.24 20.20 -12.07
CA HIS A 322 -9.32 20.90 -13.35
C HIS A 322 -7.98 21.59 -13.70
N ALA A 323 -7.69 21.64 -15.00
CA ALA A 323 -6.58 22.41 -15.55
C ALA A 323 -7.05 23.85 -15.85
N ARG A 324 -6.18 24.84 -15.69
CA ARG A 324 -6.50 26.24 -16.01
C ARG A 324 -5.60 26.76 -17.13
N ASP A 325 -5.95 26.35 -18.36
CA ASP A 325 -5.29 26.72 -19.63
C ASP A 325 -4.93 28.21 -19.72
N THR A 326 -5.82 29.10 -19.27
CA THR A 326 -5.62 30.57 -19.30
C THR A 326 -4.48 31.07 -18.40
N SER A 327 -3.99 30.24 -17.47
CA SER A 327 -2.89 30.52 -16.56
C SER A 327 -1.74 29.52 -16.64
N GLY A 328 -1.87 28.46 -17.45
CA GLY A 328 -0.89 27.38 -17.56
C GLY A 328 -0.79 26.45 -16.34
N VAL A 329 -1.72 26.52 -15.38
CA VAL A 329 -1.75 25.63 -14.22
C VAL A 329 -2.31 24.26 -14.65
N PRO A 330 -1.56 23.15 -14.46
CA PRO A 330 -1.96 21.82 -14.91
C PRO A 330 -2.96 21.14 -13.95
N SER A 331 -3.61 20.07 -14.40
CA SER A 331 -4.35 19.18 -13.51
C SER A 331 -3.37 18.39 -12.63
N ILE A 332 -3.62 18.32 -11.33
CA ILE A 332 -2.86 17.49 -10.38
C ILE A 332 -3.71 16.29 -9.92
N PRO A 333 -3.11 15.13 -9.59
CA PRO A 333 -3.85 13.99 -9.04
C PRO A 333 -4.48 14.37 -7.69
N ILE A 334 -5.74 14.01 -7.45
CA ILE A 334 -6.43 14.29 -6.19
C ILE A 334 -6.22 13.13 -5.21
N ALA A 335 -5.59 13.38 -4.06
CA ALA A 335 -5.46 12.40 -2.98
C ALA A 335 -6.63 12.53 -1.98
N GLY A 336 -7.24 11.43 -1.53
CA GLY A 336 -8.24 11.47 -0.45
C GLY A 336 -9.69 11.71 -0.87
N ALA A 337 -10.02 11.66 -2.17
CA ALA A 337 -11.39 11.84 -2.61
C ALA A 337 -12.22 10.59 -2.40
N HIS A 338 -13.38 10.74 -1.77
CA HIS A 338 -14.40 9.71 -1.70
C HIS A 338 -15.02 9.54 -3.10
N VAL A 339 -15.03 8.30 -3.60
CA VAL A 339 -15.67 7.94 -4.86
C VAL A 339 -16.79 6.94 -4.57
N VAL A 340 -18.02 7.34 -4.90
CA VAL A 340 -19.26 6.61 -4.55
C VAL A 340 -19.96 6.12 -5.82
N ALA A 341 -20.46 4.89 -5.78
CA ALA A 341 -21.31 4.31 -6.83
C ALA A 341 -22.79 4.27 -6.42
N TRP A 342 -23.60 5.05 -7.12
CA TRP A 342 -25.04 5.23 -6.91
C TRP A 342 -25.83 4.28 -7.81
N ALA A 343 -26.31 3.18 -7.22
CA ALA A 343 -27.05 2.14 -7.91
C ALA A 343 -28.51 2.54 -8.15
N SER A 344 -29.04 2.23 -9.34
CA SER A 344 -30.48 2.27 -9.60
C SER A 344 -31.16 1.11 -8.88
N LEU A 345 -32.11 1.37 -7.97
CA LEU A 345 -32.90 0.31 -7.31
C LEU A 345 -34.09 -0.20 -8.15
N SER A 346 -34.09 0.08 -9.46
CA SER A 346 -35.11 -0.36 -10.40
C SER A 346 -34.52 -0.65 -11.78
N THR A 347 -35.34 -1.20 -12.68
CA THR A 347 -35.00 -1.39 -14.10
C THR A 347 -35.06 -0.10 -14.93
N ASP A 348 -35.43 1.03 -14.34
CA ASP A 348 -35.40 2.36 -14.96
C ASP A 348 -34.13 3.12 -14.53
N ASP A 349 -33.25 3.39 -15.49
CA ASP A 349 -32.00 4.13 -15.27
C ASP A 349 -32.21 5.59 -14.80
N THR A 350 -33.43 6.12 -14.91
CA THR A 350 -33.83 7.48 -14.49
C THR A 350 -34.50 7.54 -13.11
N ALA A 351 -34.71 6.38 -12.47
CA ALA A 351 -35.20 6.31 -11.10
C ALA A 351 -34.18 6.85 -10.09
N GLU A 352 -34.64 7.03 -8.85
CA GLU A 352 -33.81 7.35 -7.70
C GLU A 352 -32.71 6.30 -7.47
N ARG A 353 -31.59 6.74 -6.90
CA ARG A 353 -30.37 5.95 -6.76
C ARG A 353 -29.83 6.04 -5.35
N VAL A 354 -29.33 4.91 -4.88
CA VAL A 354 -28.83 4.73 -3.51
C VAL A 354 -27.32 4.44 -3.57
N PRO A 355 -26.50 5.03 -2.68
CA PRO A 355 -25.06 4.83 -2.68
C PRO A 355 -24.74 3.46 -2.05
N LEU A 356 -24.15 2.53 -2.82
CA LEU A 356 -23.98 1.12 -2.40
C LEU A 356 -22.54 0.62 -2.31
N PHE A 357 -21.60 1.31 -2.94
CA PHE A 357 -20.19 0.90 -2.96
C PHE A 357 -19.28 2.13 -2.95
N SER A 358 -18.15 2.02 -2.24
CA SER A 358 -17.25 3.15 -2.04
C SER A 358 -15.76 2.80 -2.10
N THR A 359 -14.94 3.82 -2.36
CA THR A 359 -13.49 3.76 -2.18
C THR A 359 -12.88 5.17 -2.13
N MET A 360 -11.61 5.30 -1.76
CA MET A 360 -10.90 6.58 -1.70
C MET A 360 -9.75 6.65 -2.71
N THR A 361 -9.55 7.83 -3.34
CA THR A 361 -8.42 8.04 -4.26
C THR A 361 -7.08 7.96 -3.54
N GLY A 362 -6.19 7.13 -4.08
CA GLY A 362 -4.86 6.94 -3.54
C GLY A 362 -4.78 6.04 -2.30
N LEU A 363 -5.87 5.42 -1.86
CA LEU A 363 -5.87 4.43 -0.77
C LEU A 363 -4.91 3.26 -1.08
N TYR A 364 -5.00 2.71 -2.30
CA TYR A 364 -4.16 1.61 -2.80
C TYR A 364 -2.85 2.06 -3.43
N GLN A 365 -2.48 3.33 -3.28
CA GLN A 365 -1.31 3.91 -3.93
C GLN A 365 -0.36 4.45 -2.86
N LYS A 366 0.91 4.06 -2.95
CA LYS A 366 1.89 4.47 -1.97
C LYS A 366 2.03 6.00 -1.94
N SER A 367 1.81 6.62 -0.79
CA SER A 367 1.79 8.07 -0.55
C SER A 367 2.90 8.83 -1.29
N SER A 368 4.15 8.38 -1.14
CA SER A 368 5.35 8.91 -1.81
C SER A 368 5.34 8.95 -3.36
N ASN A 369 4.33 8.36 -4.01
CA ASN A 369 4.16 8.39 -5.46
C ASN A 369 2.98 9.29 -5.85
N ILE A 370 3.18 10.60 -5.63
CA ILE A 370 2.20 11.67 -5.89
C ILE A 370 1.45 11.53 -7.24
N GLN A 371 2.16 11.09 -8.29
CA GLN A 371 1.60 10.93 -9.65
C GLN A 371 0.59 9.77 -9.79
N LEU A 372 0.40 8.94 -8.76
CA LEU A 372 -0.65 7.92 -8.72
C LEU A 372 -1.70 8.18 -7.63
N GLN A 373 -1.55 9.19 -6.76
CA GLN A 373 -2.51 9.45 -5.68
C GLN A 373 -3.94 9.70 -6.17
N GLY A 374 -4.11 10.20 -7.39
CA GLY A 374 -5.41 10.34 -8.05
C GLY A 374 -6.13 9.02 -8.39
N LYS A 375 -5.48 7.85 -8.24
CA LYS A 375 -6.04 6.58 -8.72
C LYS A 375 -6.88 5.89 -7.67
N PHE A 376 -8.07 5.48 -8.10
CA PHE A 376 -9.01 4.70 -7.32
C PHE A 376 -9.34 3.38 -8.02
N ASN A 377 -9.86 2.43 -7.24
CA ASN A 377 -10.08 1.06 -7.68
C ASN A 377 -11.30 0.49 -6.95
N LEU A 378 -12.49 0.88 -7.42
CA LEU A 378 -13.73 0.38 -6.84
C LEU A 378 -13.93 -1.07 -7.27
N MET A 379 -14.13 -1.96 -6.30
CA MET A 379 -14.33 -3.39 -6.51
C MET A 379 -15.63 -3.84 -5.87
N GLY A 380 -16.06 -5.07 -6.14
CA GLY A 380 -17.27 -5.60 -5.53
C GLY A 380 -18.56 -4.99 -6.08
N LEU A 381 -18.53 -4.32 -7.24
CA LEU A 381 -19.75 -3.86 -7.90
C LEU A 381 -20.56 -5.08 -8.35
N TRP A 382 -21.81 -5.22 -7.88
CA TRP A 382 -22.63 -6.39 -8.20
C TRP A 382 -23.14 -6.31 -9.65
N LYS A 383 -23.00 -7.41 -10.40
CA LYS A 383 -23.52 -7.50 -11.79
C LYS A 383 -25.04 -7.64 -11.85
N GLN A 384 -25.64 -8.18 -10.79
CA GLN A 384 -27.06 -8.40 -10.64
C GLN A 384 -27.50 -8.15 -9.19
N MET A 385 -28.73 -7.69 -9.00
CA MET A 385 -29.36 -7.42 -7.70
C MET A 385 -30.79 -7.95 -7.69
N GLU A 386 -31.36 -8.19 -6.50
CA GLU A 386 -32.80 -8.41 -6.36
C GLU A 386 -33.57 -7.11 -6.50
N LEU A 387 -34.63 -7.11 -7.31
CA LEU A 387 -35.53 -5.96 -7.43
C LEU A 387 -36.50 -5.94 -6.24
N PRO A 388 -36.57 -4.85 -5.44
CA PRO A 388 -37.47 -4.77 -4.29
C PRO A 388 -38.94 -5.03 -4.65
N GLY A 389 -39.60 -5.87 -3.84
CA GLY A 389 -40.98 -6.30 -4.06
C GLY A 389 -41.16 -7.34 -5.17
N ALA A 390 -40.08 -7.84 -5.79
CA ALA A 390 -40.13 -8.78 -6.90
C ALA A 390 -39.34 -10.08 -6.65
N ASN A 391 -39.56 -11.05 -7.53
CA ASN A 391 -38.99 -12.41 -7.45
C ASN A 391 -38.06 -12.70 -8.65
N PHE A 392 -37.20 -11.75 -9.01
CA PHE A 392 -36.19 -11.91 -10.05
C PHE A 392 -34.98 -10.99 -9.82
N LEU A 393 -33.84 -11.38 -10.40
CA LEU A 393 -32.64 -10.57 -10.44
C LEU A 393 -32.65 -9.65 -11.68
N TYR A 394 -32.21 -8.40 -11.52
CA TYR A 394 -32.03 -7.43 -12.61
C TYR A 394 -30.57 -6.96 -12.68
N GLU A 395 -30.20 -6.34 -13.80
CA GLU A 395 -28.91 -5.65 -13.97
C GLU A 395 -29.01 -4.22 -13.41
N PRO A 396 -28.39 -3.89 -12.26
CA PRO A 396 -28.30 -2.50 -11.82
C PRO A 396 -27.36 -1.70 -12.73
N SER A 397 -27.64 -0.39 -12.86
CA SER A 397 -26.66 0.56 -13.36
C SER A 397 -26.19 1.48 -12.25
N TYR A 398 -24.96 1.97 -12.38
CA TYR A 398 -24.25 2.77 -11.39
C TYR A 398 -23.87 4.12 -11.97
N VAL A 399 -24.15 5.20 -11.25
CA VAL A 399 -23.54 6.52 -11.51
C VAL A 399 -22.41 6.75 -10.51
N PHE A 400 -21.36 7.44 -10.92
CA PHE A 400 -20.16 7.66 -10.12
C PHE A 400 -20.05 9.13 -9.73
N THR A 401 -19.82 9.40 -8.44
CA THR A 401 -19.51 10.74 -7.93
C THR A 401 -18.17 10.76 -7.24
N MET A 402 -17.56 11.94 -7.19
CA MET A 402 -16.36 12.26 -6.42
C MET A 402 -16.68 13.42 -5.48
N ASN A 403 -16.31 13.33 -4.21
CA ASN A 403 -16.45 14.43 -3.24
C ASN A 403 -15.22 14.54 -2.31
N PRO A 404 -15.01 15.69 -1.67
CA PRO A 404 -14.07 15.82 -0.55
C PRO A 404 -14.66 15.25 0.74
N LEU A 405 -13.79 14.66 1.58
CA LEU A 405 -14.10 14.23 2.94
C LEU A 405 -13.68 15.35 3.89
N THR A 406 -14.64 16.18 4.27
CA THR A 406 -14.43 17.47 4.96
C THR A 406 -15.46 17.74 6.07
N GLY A 407 -16.01 16.69 6.70
CA GLY A 407 -16.99 16.84 7.79
C GLY A 407 -18.31 17.53 7.40
N SER A 408 -18.65 17.60 6.11
CA SER A 408 -19.65 18.55 5.61
C SER A 408 -21.11 18.10 5.66
N GLY A 409 -21.37 16.82 5.95
CA GLY A 409 -22.73 16.25 6.06
C GLY A 409 -22.90 14.89 5.37
N TYR A 410 -23.89 14.12 5.85
CA TYR A 410 -24.26 12.82 5.27
C TYR A 410 -24.71 12.95 3.81
N ASP A 411 -25.45 14.01 3.47
CA ASP A 411 -25.86 14.36 2.10
C ASP A 411 -24.67 14.54 1.13
N ARG A 412 -23.53 15.01 1.66
CA ARG A 412 -22.29 15.20 0.91
C ARG A 412 -21.42 13.95 0.80
N GLN A 413 -21.83 12.83 1.40
CA GLN A 413 -21.00 11.63 1.58
C GLN A 413 -19.67 11.97 2.27
N ALA A 414 -19.75 12.83 3.30
CA ALA A 414 -18.65 13.28 4.14
C ALA A 414 -19.16 13.44 5.58
N PRO A 415 -19.22 12.34 6.36
CA PRO A 415 -19.81 12.31 7.70
C PRO A 415 -19.30 13.44 8.61
N PRO A 416 -20.15 14.06 9.44
CA PRO A 416 -19.75 15.14 10.34
C PRO A 416 -18.50 14.81 11.16
N ASP A 417 -17.66 15.83 11.38
CA ASP A 417 -16.39 15.77 12.11
C ASP A 417 -15.33 14.77 11.58
N MET A 418 -15.56 14.09 10.45
CA MET A 418 -14.63 13.13 9.83
C MET A 418 -14.03 13.62 8.50
N VAL A 419 -12.77 13.27 8.27
CA VAL A 419 -11.94 13.68 7.12
C VAL A 419 -11.27 12.48 6.43
N ALA A 420 -10.58 12.71 5.31
CA ALA A 420 -9.95 11.64 4.51
C ALA A 420 -8.91 10.79 5.28
N GLU A 421 -8.36 11.31 6.37
CA GLU A 421 -7.38 10.63 7.23
C GLU A 421 -8.01 9.47 8.02
N ASP A 422 -9.21 9.67 8.57
CA ASP A 422 -9.96 8.68 9.36
C ASP A 422 -10.28 7.40 8.58
N PHE A 423 -10.23 7.47 7.25
CA PHE A 423 -10.54 6.38 6.32
C PHE A 423 -9.31 5.85 5.54
N ASP A 424 -8.09 6.30 5.81
CA ASP A 424 -6.89 5.68 5.19
C ASP A 424 -6.45 4.42 5.97
N SER A 425 -7.21 3.34 5.79
CA SER A 425 -6.95 2.04 6.42
C SER A 425 -5.64 1.35 6.01
N ILE A 426 -4.89 1.91 5.07
CA ILE A 426 -3.65 1.34 4.50
C ILE A 426 -2.41 2.19 4.82
N GLN A 427 -2.53 3.50 5.01
CA GLN A 427 -1.41 4.40 5.33
C GLN A 427 -1.74 5.52 6.34
N GLY A 428 -2.93 5.57 6.92
CA GLY A 428 -3.28 6.56 7.94
C GLY A 428 -2.52 6.39 9.26
N ASP A 429 -2.73 7.32 10.18
CA ASP A 429 -2.14 7.29 11.52
C ASP A 429 -2.66 6.11 12.37
N PHE A 430 -1.96 5.79 13.46
CA PHE A 430 -2.41 4.80 14.43
C PHE A 430 -3.59 5.36 15.25
N PRO A 431 -4.70 4.61 15.47
CA PRO A 431 -4.87 3.16 15.26
C PRO A 431 -5.59 2.77 13.95
N ILE A 432 -5.77 3.69 13.00
CA ILE A 432 -6.50 3.46 11.74
C ILE A 432 -5.74 2.48 10.84
N SER A 433 -4.42 2.69 10.70
CA SER A 433 -3.49 1.76 10.05
C SER A 433 -2.29 1.42 10.95
N TYR A 434 -1.69 0.25 10.69
CA TYR A 434 -0.48 -0.25 11.36
C TYR A 434 0.68 -0.37 10.36
N SER A 435 0.65 0.44 9.29
CA SER A 435 1.64 0.43 8.21
C SER A 435 3.00 0.97 8.65
N ILE A 436 4.08 0.37 8.11
CA ILE A 436 5.46 0.86 8.29
C ILE A 436 5.66 2.22 7.57
N TYR A 437 4.81 2.54 6.59
CA TYR A 437 4.79 3.80 5.88
C TYR A 437 3.44 4.48 6.10
N VAL A 438 3.42 5.40 7.05
CA VAL A 438 2.31 6.33 7.30
C VAL A 438 2.32 7.45 6.25
N ARG A 439 1.16 8.03 5.97
CA ARG A 439 0.90 9.17 5.09
C ARG A 439 0.71 10.42 5.95
N GLU A 440 1.46 11.47 5.66
CA GLU A 440 1.32 12.77 6.32
C GLU A 440 -0.06 13.39 5.99
N SER A 441 -0.76 13.90 7.00
CA SER A 441 -2.16 14.33 6.91
C SER A 441 -2.40 15.54 6.02
N ASP A 442 -1.38 16.38 5.82
CA ASP A 442 -1.38 17.50 4.87
C ASP A 442 -1.32 17.06 3.39
N SER A 443 -1.05 15.78 3.12
CA SER A 443 -0.99 15.24 1.75
C SER A 443 -2.36 14.87 1.15
N PHE A 444 -3.43 14.91 1.95
CA PHE A 444 -4.79 14.79 1.43
C PHE A 444 -5.23 16.10 0.75
N THR A 445 -5.77 15.98 -0.46
CA THR A 445 -6.39 17.12 -1.16
C THR A 445 -7.84 17.25 -0.68
N THR A 446 -8.27 18.47 -0.36
CA THR A 446 -9.68 18.76 -0.03
C THR A 446 -10.26 19.92 -0.86
N ASN A 447 -9.40 20.73 -1.49
CA ASN A 447 -9.79 21.94 -2.23
C ASN A 447 -10.10 21.63 -3.72
N TYR A 448 -11.21 20.94 -3.96
CA TYR A 448 -11.78 20.71 -5.30
C TYR A 448 -13.32 20.60 -5.20
N PRO A 449 -14.07 20.93 -6.26
CA PRO A 449 -15.52 20.75 -6.27
C PRO A 449 -15.89 19.27 -6.40
N SER A 450 -17.00 18.85 -5.77
CA SER A 450 -17.57 17.54 -6.04
C SER A 450 -18.02 17.43 -7.50
N GLU A 451 -17.85 16.25 -8.11
CA GLU A 451 -18.19 15.97 -9.50
C GLU A 451 -19.06 14.72 -9.64
N VAL A 452 -19.93 14.72 -10.65
CA VAL A 452 -20.72 13.58 -11.12
C VAL A 452 -20.19 13.18 -12.50
N TYR A 453 -19.80 11.92 -12.67
CA TYR A 453 -19.27 11.42 -13.93
C TYR A 453 -20.34 11.40 -15.03
N ASN A 454 -20.04 12.04 -16.15
CA ASN A 454 -20.90 12.06 -17.32
C ASN A 454 -20.06 12.04 -18.61
N GLU A 455 -20.35 11.09 -19.51
CA GLU A 455 -19.56 10.85 -20.73
C GLU A 455 -19.51 12.03 -21.70
N PHE A 456 -20.43 13.00 -21.56
CA PHE A 456 -20.49 14.24 -22.35
C PHE A 456 -19.78 15.44 -21.68
N GLY A 457 -19.31 15.28 -20.45
CA GLY A 457 -18.73 16.32 -19.60
C GLY A 457 -19.33 16.27 -18.20
N ASN A 458 -18.49 16.22 -17.16
CA ASN A 458 -18.91 16.03 -15.77
C ASN A 458 -19.73 17.23 -15.25
N VAL A 459 -20.57 16.96 -14.25
CA VAL A 459 -21.48 17.93 -13.63
C VAL A 459 -21.02 18.18 -12.19
N TYR A 460 -20.93 19.45 -11.77
CA TYR A 460 -20.53 19.79 -10.40
C TYR A 460 -21.66 19.57 -9.37
N GLY A 461 -21.27 19.24 -8.14
CA GLY A 461 -22.18 19.02 -7.01
C GLY A 461 -22.74 17.60 -6.99
N ILE A 462 -22.52 16.88 -5.88
CA ILE A 462 -22.93 15.48 -5.69
C ILE A 462 -24.44 15.29 -5.86
N ASP A 463 -25.24 16.28 -5.44
CA ASP A 463 -26.70 16.41 -5.58
C ASP A 463 -27.20 16.16 -7.01
N ASN A 464 -26.36 16.39 -8.02
CA ASN A 464 -26.68 16.15 -9.42
C ASN A 464 -26.44 14.68 -9.86
N TYR A 465 -26.30 13.72 -8.94
CA TYR A 465 -26.00 12.31 -9.24
C TYR A 465 -26.96 11.69 -10.27
N PHE A 466 -28.25 12.06 -10.24
CA PHE A 466 -29.25 11.64 -11.23
C PHE A 466 -28.92 12.03 -12.69
N THR A 467 -28.04 13.02 -12.91
CA THR A 467 -27.63 13.47 -14.26
C THR A 467 -26.55 12.61 -14.91
N GLY A 468 -25.77 11.87 -14.12
CA GLY A 468 -24.54 11.19 -14.55
C GLY A 468 -24.76 10.05 -15.55
N THR A 469 -23.67 9.46 -16.05
CA THR A 469 -23.77 8.34 -17.00
C THR A 469 -24.02 7.02 -16.26
N PRO A 470 -25.18 6.36 -16.44
CA PRO A 470 -25.41 5.03 -15.89
C PRO A 470 -24.49 4.02 -16.58
N LEU A 471 -23.57 3.45 -15.80
CA LEU A 471 -22.66 2.39 -16.20
C LEU A 471 -23.18 1.05 -15.66
N ALA A 472 -23.26 0.03 -16.52
CA ALA A 472 -23.73 -1.30 -16.15
C ALA A 472 -22.81 -2.37 -16.70
N TRP A 473 -22.86 -3.56 -16.10
CA TRP A 473 -22.22 -4.74 -16.67
C TRP A 473 -23.05 -5.28 -17.86
N ASP A 474 -22.38 -5.57 -18.97
CA ASP A 474 -22.97 -6.20 -20.14
C ASP A 474 -22.45 -7.63 -20.25
N PHE A 475 -23.36 -8.61 -20.17
CA PHE A 475 -23.02 -10.04 -20.21
C PHE A 475 -22.64 -10.55 -21.61
N GLU A 476 -23.05 -9.91 -22.70
CA GLU A 476 -22.68 -10.31 -24.07
C GLU A 476 -21.26 -9.82 -24.41
N LYS A 477 -20.93 -8.60 -24.00
CA LYS A 477 -19.64 -7.94 -24.21
C LYS A 477 -18.63 -8.25 -23.09
N ASN A 478 -19.10 -8.85 -21.98
CA ASN A 478 -18.34 -9.20 -20.77
C ASN A 478 -17.50 -8.02 -20.24
N THR A 479 -18.12 -6.84 -20.15
CA THR A 479 -17.45 -5.59 -19.75
C THR A 479 -18.46 -4.52 -19.34
N VAL A 480 -17.98 -3.38 -18.82
CA VAL A 480 -18.81 -2.23 -18.41
C VAL A 480 -19.14 -1.34 -19.61
N ILE A 481 -20.43 -1.04 -19.81
CA ILE A 481 -20.95 -0.12 -20.83
C ILE A 481 -21.70 1.06 -20.22
N SER A 482 -21.82 2.16 -20.97
CA SER A 482 -22.85 3.17 -20.74
C SER A 482 -24.21 2.69 -21.26
N LYS A 483 -25.25 2.69 -20.42
CA LYS A 483 -26.64 2.46 -20.87
C LYS A 483 -27.20 3.65 -21.69
N LYS A 484 -26.53 4.82 -21.68
CA LYS A 484 -26.87 6.00 -22.53
C LYS A 484 -26.28 5.92 -23.95
N SER A 485 -25.19 5.19 -24.19
CA SER A 485 -24.48 5.22 -25.49
C SER A 485 -23.90 3.89 -25.99
N GLU A 486 -24.08 2.80 -25.23
CA GLU A 486 -23.56 1.44 -25.45
C GLU A 486 -22.02 1.32 -25.56
N LYS A 487 -21.28 2.43 -25.38
CA LYS A 487 -19.81 2.44 -25.40
C LYS A 487 -19.27 1.70 -24.17
N ILE A 488 -18.26 0.87 -24.41
CA ILE A 488 -17.42 0.31 -23.33
C ILE A 488 -16.65 1.41 -22.60
N LEU A 489 -16.35 1.23 -21.31
CA LEU A 489 -15.68 2.23 -20.49
C LEU A 489 -14.34 2.73 -21.08
N GLU A 490 -13.51 1.84 -21.61
CA GLU A 490 -12.22 2.19 -22.27
C GLU A 490 -12.36 3.13 -23.49
N ARG A 491 -13.56 3.21 -24.08
CA ARG A 491 -13.86 4.07 -25.24
C ARG A 491 -14.42 5.43 -24.83
N MET A 492 -14.93 5.57 -23.61
CA MET A 492 -15.34 6.85 -23.00
C MET A 492 -14.17 7.51 -22.26
N LEU A 493 -13.37 6.69 -21.59
CA LEU A 493 -12.17 7.07 -20.83
C LEU A 493 -10.95 6.33 -21.40
N PRO A 494 -10.32 6.84 -22.48
CA PRO A 494 -9.05 6.33 -22.97
C PRO A 494 -7.95 6.53 -21.92
N ALA A 495 -6.88 5.75 -21.98
CA ALA A 495 -5.94 5.50 -20.87
C ALA A 495 -5.05 6.68 -20.35
N GLN A 496 -5.39 7.93 -20.66
CA GLN A 496 -4.85 9.16 -20.04
C GLN A 496 -5.95 10.17 -19.63
N LYS A 497 -7.22 9.91 -19.96
CA LYS A 497 -8.36 10.71 -19.50
C LYS A 497 -8.84 10.20 -18.13
N PRO A 498 -8.84 11.03 -17.08
CA PRO A 498 -9.40 10.66 -15.79
C PRO A 498 -10.94 10.57 -15.87
N MET A 499 -11.55 9.92 -14.88
CA MET A 499 -13.01 9.91 -14.70
C MET A 499 -13.51 11.25 -14.12
N PHE A 500 -12.66 11.95 -13.36
CA PHE A 500 -12.96 13.24 -12.71
C PHE A 500 -11.83 14.25 -12.97
N GLY A 501 -12.20 15.52 -13.18
CA GLY A 501 -11.30 16.58 -13.63
C GLY A 501 -10.73 16.40 -15.04
N ASP A 502 -9.60 17.07 -15.31
CA ASP A 502 -9.05 17.21 -16.67
C ASP A 502 -7.82 16.34 -16.95
N GLU A 503 -7.67 15.96 -18.23
CA GLU A 503 -6.45 15.34 -18.77
C GLU A 503 -5.18 16.12 -18.39
N ASP A 504 -4.09 15.40 -18.14
CA ASP A 504 -2.78 16.01 -17.91
C ASP A 504 -2.23 16.59 -19.23
N ASN A 505 -2.65 17.82 -19.53
CA ASN A 505 -2.26 18.57 -20.72
C ASN A 505 -0.77 18.97 -20.72
N VAL A 506 0.00 18.65 -19.67
CA VAL A 506 1.44 18.87 -19.65
C VAL A 506 2.11 17.90 -20.62
N CYS A 507 2.73 18.44 -21.66
CA CYS A 507 3.63 17.68 -22.53
C CYS A 507 4.62 16.87 -21.65
N PRO A 508 4.86 15.57 -21.87
CA PRO A 508 5.74 14.77 -21.00
C PRO A 508 7.20 15.25 -20.88
N MET A 509 7.62 16.21 -21.72
CA MET A 509 8.91 16.91 -21.67
C MET A 509 8.86 18.25 -20.89
N ASN A 510 7.68 18.64 -20.41
CA ASN A 510 7.44 19.91 -19.75
C ASN A 510 6.87 19.77 -18.33
N ILE A 511 6.84 18.55 -17.78
CA ILE A 511 6.64 18.32 -16.36
C ILE A 511 7.71 19.12 -15.59
N ILE A 512 7.25 20.15 -14.90
CA ILE A 512 7.98 20.78 -13.81
C ILE A 512 7.56 20.00 -12.57
N GLU A 513 8.42 19.09 -12.11
CA GLU A 513 8.32 18.64 -10.72
C GLU A 513 8.80 19.83 -9.88
N ASP A 514 7.84 20.63 -9.41
CA ASP A 514 8.11 21.75 -8.52
C ASP A 514 8.39 21.19 -7.12
N PHE A 515 9.67 20.91 -6.86
CA PHE A 515 10.15 20.49 -5.55
C PHE A 515 10.30 21.75 -4.70
N GLY A 516 9.54 21.81 -3.60
CA GLY A 516 9.36 23.02 -2.78
C GLY A 516 10.66 23.75 -2.37
N GLU A 517 10.51 25.05 -2.15
CA GLU A 517 11.60 26.01 -1.90
C GLU A 517 12.65 25.51 -0.89
N GLY A 518 13.95 25.62 -1.22
CA GLY A 518 14.97 25.27 -0.23
C GLY A 518 16.43 25.08 -0.65
N VAL A 519 16.86 25.37 -1.88
CA VAL A 519 18.30 25.35 -2.24
C VAL A 519 18.69 26.57 -3.08
N ASP A 520 19.55 27.40 -2.51
CA ASP A 520 20.14 28.58 -3.14
C ASP A 520 21.16 28.19 -4.23
N THR A 521 21.20 28.92 -5.35
CA THR A 521 21.93 28.52 -6.57
C THR A 521 23.39 28.96 -6.62
N ASP A 522 23.78 29.93 -5.80
CA ASP A 522 25.02 30.69 -6.04
C ASP A 522 26.30 30.00 -5.50
N GLY A 523 26.17 28.90 -4.75
CA GLY A 523 27.31 28.21 -4.12
C GLY A 523 28.10 27.22 -4.99
N VAL A 524 27.70 26.97 -6.25
CA VAL A 524 28.11 25.74 -6.99
C VAL A 524 29.26 25.95 -8.00
N LEU A 525 29.65 27.19 -8.32
CA LEU A 525 30.54 27.48 -9.47
C LEU A 525 31.99 27.89 -9.16
N ASP A 526 32.32 28.35 -7.95
CA ASP A 526 33.63 28.99 -7.66
C ASP A 526 34.75 28.00 -7.25
N GLY A 527 34.44 26.70 -7.14
CA GLY A 527 35.34 25.66 -6.60
C GLY A 527 36.22 24.90 -7.60
N ILE A 528 36.26 25.28 -8.89
CA ILE A 528 36.76 24.39 -9.96
C ILE A 528 38.23 24.61 -10.38
N ASP A 529 38.76 25.84 -10.38
CA ASP A 529 40.06 26.16 -11.01
C ASP A 529 41.27 26.17 -10.05
N GLY A 530 41.11 25.72 -8.79
CA GLY A 530 42.13 25.76 -7.75
C GLY A 530 42.92 24.46 -7.52
N LEU A 531 44.09 24.33 -8.19
CA LEU A 531 45.13 23.29 -8.01
C LEU A 531 44.84 21.88 -8.59
N LEU A 532 45.27 21.69 -9.83
CA LEU A 532 45.84 20.41 -10.35
C LEU A 532 47.36 20.37 -10.05
N PRO A 533 48.11 19.26 -10.24
CA PRO A 533 47.75 17.94 -10.78
C PRO A 533 47.89 16.80 -9.71
N GLU A 534 47.68 15.51 -9.99
CA GLU A 534 47.53 14.78 -11.27
C GLU A 534 46.35 13.77 -11.23
N GLY A 535 46.30 12.80 -12.16
CA GLY A 535 45.14 11.90 -12.29
C GLY A 535 45.02 10.82 -11.20
N GLY A 536 43.81 10.41 -10.80
CA GLY A 536 42.50 10.92 -11.23
C GLY A 536 41.32 10.32 -10.45
N GLY A 537 40.27 11.12 -10.27
CA GLY A 537 39.04 10.77 -9.54
C GLY A 537 37.81 10.56 -10.43
N LEU A 538 36.63 10.84 -9.89
CA LEU A 538 35.33 10.42 -10.44
C LEU A 538 35.05 10.82 -11.91
N LEU A 539 35.70 11.88 -12.41
CA LEU A 539 36.31 11.94 -13.75
C LEU A 539 35.80 10.91 -14.77
N GLY A 540 36.36 9.70 -14.63
CA GLY A 540 36.58 8.84 -15.79
C GLY A 540 36.05 7.42 -15.73
N LEU A 541 35.06 7.14 -14.88
CA LEU A 541 34.07 6.10 -15.22
C LEU A 541 33.01 6.64 -16.21
N LEU A 542 33.06 7.94 -16.55
CA LEU A 542 32.21 8.62 -17.53
C LEU A 542 32.86 8.81 -18.92
N GLY A 543 34.05 8.26 -19.15
CA GLY A 543 34.80 8.47 -20.41
C GLY A 543 35.74 9.68 -20.41
N VAL A 544 35.79 10.48 -19.33
CA VAL A 544 36.86 11.47 -19.06
C VAL A 544 37.85 10.86 -18.04
N LYS A 545 38.51 9.78 -18.46
CA LYS A 545 39.41 8.85 -17.74
C LYS A 545 40.11 9.43 -16.47
N GLY A 546 40.13 8.78 -15.29
CA GLY A 546 39.64 7.49 -14.75
C GLY A 546 39.62 7.57 -13.20
N GLY A 547 39.13 6.62 -12.40
CA GLY A 547 38.39 5.37 -12.68
C GLY A 547 38.33 4.42 -11.45
N GLY A 548 37.12 3.94 -11.09
CA GLY A 548 36.84 3.05 -9.92
C GLY A 548 36.49 3.83 -8.63
N GLY A 549 35.56 3.43 -7.76
CA GLY A 549 34.58 2.31 -7.77
C GLY A 549 34.89 1.22 -6.73
N SER A 550 33.97 0.75 -5.89
CA SER A 550 32.50 0.97 -5.75
C SER A 550 32.06 0.64 -4.29
N GLY A 551 30.79 0.69 -3.83
CA GLY A 551 29.47 0.93 -4.45
C GLY A 551 28.32 0.51 -3.51
N GLY A 552 27.05 0.81 -3.83
CA GLY A 552 25.88 0.40 -3.04
C GLY A 552 24.55 0.67 -3.75
N ILE A 553 23.62 -0.30 -3.78
CA ILE A 553 22.39 -0.25 -4.60
C ILE A 553 21.15 -0.08 -3.72
N GLY A 554 20.47 1.05 -3.88
CA GLY A 554 19.12 1.30 -3.37
C GLY A 554 18.53 2.54 -4.04
N GLY A 555 17.33 2.42 -4.61
CA GLY A 555 16.61 3.57 -5.18
C GLY A 555 15.80 3.27 -6.44
N SER A 556 14.47 3.22 -6.29
CA SER A 556 13.51 3.38 -7.39
C SER A 556 13.59 4.78 -8.06
N GLY A 557 14.27 5.75 -7.43
CA GLY A 557 14.58 7.07 -7.99
C GLY A 557 15.47 7.05 -9.25
N GLY A 558 16.04 5.91 -9.64
CA GLY A 558 16.83 5.79 -10.88
C GLY A 558 16.07 6.24 -12.13
N SER A 559 14.77 5.92 -12.24
CA SER A 559 13.92 6.38 -13.34
C SER A 559 13.75 7.90 -13.33
N LYS A 560 13.40 8.50 -12.18
CA LYS A 560 13.27 9.97 -12.05
C LYS A 560 14.57 10.66 -12.45
N ALA A 561 15.70 10.31 -11.80
CA ALA A 561 16.99 10.94 -12.06
C ALA A 561 17.46 10.80 -13.53
N VAL A 562 17.15 9.69 -14.21
CA VAL A 562 17.43 9.53 -15.64
C VAL A 562 16.51 10.39 -16.49
N PHE A 563 15.20 10.44 -16.21
CA PHE A 563 14.27 11.28 -16.96
C PHE A 563 14.51 12.78 -16.75
N THR A 564 14.81 13.24 -15.52
CA THR A 564 15.18 14.65 -15.26
C THR A 564 16.46 15.03 -16.01
N ARG A 565 17.49 14.17 -16.00
CA ARG A 565 18.74 14.40 -16.77
C ARG A 565 18.50 14.37 -18.28
N LEU A 566 17.65 13.46 -18.78
CA LEU A 566 17.30 13.39 -20.20
C LEU A 566 16.50 14.62 -20.63
N ASN A 567 15.54 15.07 -19.82
CA ASN A 567 14.73 16.24 -20.10
C ASN A 567 15.59 17.52 -20.08
N ASN A 568 16.44 17.70 -19.05
CA ASN A 568 17.35 18.84 -19.00
C ASN A 568 18.36 18.82 -20.15
N GLY A 569 18.88 17.66 -20.56
CA GLY A 569 19.74 17.53 -21.74
C GLY A 569 19.02 17.86 -23.05
N LEU A 570 17.76 17.46 -23.21
CA LEU A 570 16.94 17.76 -24.39
C LEU A 570 16.48 19.23 -24.43
N ARG A 571 16.16 19.84 -23.28
CA ARG A 571 15.96 21.29 -23.13
C ARG A 571 17.24 22.05 -23.49
N GLN A 572 18.39 21.67 -22.93
CA GLN A 572 19.68 22.30 -23.26
C GLN A 572 20.04 22.13 -24.74
N PHE A 573 19.73 21.00 -25.38
CA PHE A 573 19.88 20.82 -26.83
C PHE A 573 18.95 21.72 -27.64
N ARG A 574 17.67 21.83 -27.26
CA ARG A 574 16.70 22.78 -27.84
C ARG A 574 17.22 24.21 -27.76
N ASP A 575 17.59 24.65 -26.57
CA ASP A 575 17.88 26.07 -26.26
C ASP A 575 19.28 26.49 -26.70
N THR A 576 20.26 25.58 -26.66
CA THR A 576 21.67 25.90 -26.97
C THR A 576 22.01 25.65 -28.45
N ILE A 577 21.30 24.74 -29.13
CA ILE A 577 21.64 24.31 -30.50
C ILE A 577 20.48 24.55 -31.48
N LEU A 578 19.25 24.10 -31.21
CA LEU A 578 18.15 24.25 -32.18
C LEU A 578 17.71 25.71 -32.33
N LEU A 579 17.34 26.37 -31.22
CA LEU A 579 16.83 27.74 -31.21
C LEU A 579 17.88 28.81 -31.60
N LYS A 580 19.17 28.46 -31.70
CA LYS A 580 20.22 29.34 -32.24
C LYS A 580 20.33 29.31 -33.77
N SER A 581 19.46 28.56 -34.46
CA SER A 581 19.43 28.49 -35.92
C SER A 581 18.00 28.65 -36.42
N ALA A 582 17.80 29.38 -37.53
CA ALA A 582 16.45 29.57 -38.09
C ALA A 582 15.79 28.24 -38.50
N VAL A 583 16.58 27.28 -38.98
CA VAL A 583 16.11 25.92 -39.33
C VAL A 583 15.75 25.13 -38.07
N GLY A 584 16.60 25.13 -37.04
CA GLY A 584 16.31 24.44 -35.78
C GLY A 584 15.11 25.04 -35.06
N THR A 585 14.95 26.37 -35.08
CA THR A 585 13.77 27.06 -34.58
C THR A 585 12.51 26.63 -35.33
N ALA A 586 12.52 26.66 -36.67
CA ALA A 586 11.40 26.15 -37.48
C ALA A 586 11.09 24.66 -37.24
N CYS A 587 12.08 23.81 -36.96
CA CYS A 587 11.85 22.42 -36.57
C CYS A 587 11.24 22.27 -35.17
N VAL A 588 11.62 23.14 -34.21
CA VAL A 588 11.04 23.18 -32.86
C VAL A 588 9.60 23.72 -32.90
N ASP A 589 9.34 24.74 -33.72
CA ASP A 589 8.03 25.36 -33.90
C ASP A 589 7.05 24.40 -34.61
N LEU A 590 7.51 23.74 -35.68
CA LEU A 590 6.78 22.65 -36.33
C LEU A 590 6.52 21.48 -35.37
N TYR A 591 7.47 21.16 -34.49
CA TYR A 591 7.28 20.14 -33.45
C TYR A 591 6.20 20.57 -32.44
N TYR A 592 6.24 21.80 -31.91
CA TYR A 592 5.22 22.26 -30.95
C TYR A 592 3.83 22.42 -31.58
N HIS A 593 3.71 22.75 -32.87
CA HIS A 593 2.43 22.75 -33.57
C HIS A 593 1.92 21.34 -33.92
N ALA A 594 2.80 20.39 -34.26
CA ALA A 594 2.38 19.03 -34.61
C ALA A 594 2.18 18.12 -33.39
N ALA A 595 2.91 18.34 -32.29
CA ALA A 595 2.93 17.47 -31.12
C ALA A 595 1.56 17.29 -30.45
N PRO A 596 0.69 18.31 -30.27
CA PRO A 596 -0.64 18.12 -29.67
C PRO A 596 -1.53 17.20 -30.51
N TYR A 597 -1.53 17.38 -31.84
CA TYR A 597 -2.31 16.54 -32.76
C TYR A 597 -1.76 15.11 -32.82
N LEU A 598 -0.44 14.95 -32.94
CA LEU A 598 0.21 13.65 -32.92
C LEU A 598 0.05 12.93 -31.58
N ALA A 599 0.11 13.65 -30.46
CA ALA A 599 -0.19 13.11 -29.14
C ALA A 599 -1.62 12.59 -29.11
N LYS A 600 -2.63 13.41 -29.44
CA LYS A 600 -4.04 12.99 -29.45
C LYS A 600 -4.28 11.72 -30.28
N GLN A 601 -3.78 11.67 -31.51
CA GLN A 601 -3.88 10.49 -32.38
C GLN A 601 -3.11 9.25 -31.85
N LEU A 602 -2.04 9.44 -31.08
CA LEU A 602 -1.36 8.36 -30.37
C LEU A 602 -2.13 7.89 -29.12
N MET A 603 -2.79 8.81 -28.40
CA MET A 603 -3.58 8.50 -27.19
C MET A 603 -4.87 7.74 -27.52
N GLU A 604 -5.50 8.05 -28.65
CA GLU A 604 -6.66 7.33 -29.20
C GLU A 604 -6.34 5.86 -29.59
N HIS A 605 -5.05 5.48 -29.69
CA HIS A 605 -4.61 4.16 -30.16
C HIS A 605 -3.55 3.51 -29.26
N GLN A 606 -3.98 2.85 -28.18
CA GLN A 606 -3.10 2.16 -27.21
C GLN A 606 -1.98 1.32 -27.85
N THR A 607 -2.28 0.55 -28.91
CA THR A 607 -1.30 -0.32 -29.58
C THR A 607 -0.20 0.50 -30.25
N LEU A 608 -0.57 1.62 -30.90
CA LEU A 608 0.39 2.53 -31.54
C LEU A 608 1.24 3.25 -30.48
N LEU A 609 0.64 3.71 -29.38
CA LEU A 609 1.35 4.29 -28.25
C LEU A 609 2.35 3.31 -27.62
N LYS A 610 1.97 2.04 -27.44
CA LYS A 610 2.85 0.97 -26.94
C LYS A 610 4.02 0.70 -27.90
N VAL A 611 3.77 0.66 -29.21
CA VAL A 611 4.82 0.51 -30.24
C VAL A 611 5.76 1.72 -30.28
N VAL A 612 5.24 2.95 -30.21
CA VAL A 612 6.06 4.18 -30.23
C VAL A 612 6.88 4.33 -28.96
N ARG A 613 6.28 4.15 -27.77
CA ARG A 613 7.03 4.15 -26.49
C ARG A 613 8.09 3.04 -26.48
N GLY A 614 7.77 1.83 -26.95
CA GLY A 614 8.72 0.74 -27.11
C GLY A 614 9.87 1.07 -28.06
N THR A 615 9.57 1.69 -29.21
CA THR A 615 10.59 2.10 -30.20
C THR A 615 11.50 3.19 -29.66
N ILE A 616 10.96 4.19 -28.96
CA ILE A 616 11.73 5.26 -28.31
C ILE A 616 12.66 4.69 -27.23
N LEU A 617 12.15 3.80 -26.37
CA LEU A 617 12.95 3.15 -25.34
C LEU A 617 14.03 2.24 -25.94
N VAL A 618 13.74 1.53 -27.04
CA VAL A 618 14.71 0.71 -27.77
C VAL A 618 15.78 1.58 -28.44
N THR A 619 15.43 2.69 -29.10
CA THR A 619 16.43 3.56 -29.75
C THR A 619 17.28 4.32 -28.72
N LEU A 620 16.71 4.78 -27.61
CA LEU A 620 17.47 5.31 -26.47
C LEU A 620 18.42 4.25 -25.90
N ARG A 621 17.96 3.02 -25.66
CA ARG A 621 18.80 1.94 -25.12
C ARG A 621 19.88 1.51 -26.12
N LEU A 622 19.63 1.53 -27.42
CA LEU A 622 20.63 1.31 -28.47
C LEU A 622 21.67 2.44 -28.54
N ALA A 623 21.25 3.70 -28.36
CA ALA A 623 22.16 4.85 -28.31
C ALA A 623 23.04 4.81 -27.06
N GLN A 624 22.45 4.60 -25.88
CA GLN A 624 23.13 4.58 -24.58
C GLN A 624 24.07 3.37 -24.41
N SER A 625 23.74 2.22 -24.99
CA SER A 625 24.61 1.03 -24.98
C SER A 625 25.79 1.10 -25.96
N GLY A 626 25.93 2.17 -26.73
CA GLY A 626 26.91 2.27 -27.82
C GLY A 626 26.62 1.32 -28.99
N ILE A 627 25.52 0.56 -28.98
CA ILE A 627 25.16 -0.33 -30.08
C ILE A 627 24.82 0.48 -31.33
N LEU A 628 24.25 1.68 -31.19
CA LEU A 628 24.01 2.59 -32.32
C LEU A 628 25.31 3.06 -32.97
N THR A 629 26.35 3.38 -32.18
CA THR A 629 27.67 3.73 -32.71
C THR A 629 28.39 2.51 -33.27
N VAL A 630 28.23 1.32 -32.70
CA VAL A 630 28.70 0.05 -33.31
C VAL A 630 28.00 -0.23 -34.64
N ILE A 631 26.69 -0.02 -34.76
CA ILE A 631 25.93 -0.17 -36.01
C ILE A 631 26.40 0.85 -37.07
N LEU A 632 26.63 2.10 -36.68
CA LEU A 632 27.22 3.12 -37.56
C LEU A 632 28.65 2.75 -37.98
N LEU A 633 29.49 2.24 -37.07
CA LEU A 633 30.83 1.76 -37.37
C LEU A 633 30.84 0.46 -38.20
N LEU A 634 29.81 -0.39 -38.10
CA LEU A 634 29.60 -1.55 -38.96
C LEU A 634 29.13 -1.14 -40.36
N MET A 635 28.29 -0.12 -40.49
CA MET A 635 27.93 0.46 -41.79
C MET A 635 29.14 1.16 -42.44
N LEU A 636 29.90 1.95 -41.67
CA LEU A 636 31.13 2.60 -42.13
C LEU A 636 32.20 1.55 -42.50
N GLY A 637 32.38 0.53 -41.66
CA GLY A 637 33.26 -0.61 -41.91
C GLY A 637 32.83 -1.43 -43.13
N GLY A 638 31.53 -1.62 -43.34
CA GLY A 638 30.96 -2.25 -44.53
C GLY A 638 31.22 -1.44 -45.81
N MET A 639 31.10 -0.11 -45.75
CA MET A 639 31.48 0.78 -46.85
C MET A 639 33.00 0.72 -47.13
N ILE A 640 33.84 0.68 -46.09
CA ILE A 640 35.30 0.53 -46.24
C ILE A 640 35.67 -0.84 -46.84
N LEU A 641 35.02 -1.92 -46.39
CA LEU A 641 35.19 -3.28 -46.92
C LEU A 641 34.77 -3.37 -48.40
N LYS A 642 33.67 -2.71 -48.79
CA LYS A 642 33.18 -2.64 -50.17
C LYS A 642 34.18 -1.98 -51.14
N HIS A 643 35.13 -1.17 -50.64
CA HIS A 643 35.98 -0.32 -51.46
C HIS A 643 37.49 -0.67 -51.53
N ARG A 644 37.99 -1.74 -50.89
CA ARG A 644 39.44 -2.09 -50.95
C ARG A 644 39.78 -3.58 -51.16
N PRO A 645 39.64 -4.11 -52.40
CA PRO A 645 40.08 -5.47 -52.74
C PRO A 645 41.61 -5.58 -52.93
N ARG A 646 42.44 -5.24 -51.93
CA ARG A 646 43.93 -5.31 -52.09
C ARG A 646 44.85 -5.45 -50.87
N LEU A 647 44.38 -5.53 -49.62
CA LEU A 647 45.27 -5.71 -48.45
C LEU A 647 44.94 -6.99 -47.67
N GLN A 648 45.96 -7.77 -47.34
CA GLN A 648 45.82 -9.23 -47.18
C GLN A 648 45.85 -9.74 -45.73
N ARG A 649 44.93 -10.68 -45.46
CA ARG A 649 45.00 -11.88 -44.59
C ARG A 649 45.39 -11.78 -43.10
N ILE A 650 46.12 -10.78 -42.62
CA ILE A 650 46.57 -10.73 -41.20
C ILE A 650 45.50 -10.12 -40.27
N LYS A 651 44.69 -9.16 -40.74
CA LYS A 651 43.75 -8.41 -39.87
C LYS A 651 42.45 -9.14 -39.53
N ALA A 652 42.10 -10.22 -40.26
CA ALA A 652 40.86 -10.97 -40.02
C ALA A 652 40.91 -11.76 -38.70
N ALA A 653 42.06 -12.34 -38.35
CA ALA A 653 42.25 -13.04 -37.07
C ALA A 653 42.10 -12.10 -35.87
N VAL A 654 42.66 -10.89 -35.96
CA VAL A 654 42.54 -9.85 -34.92
C VAL A 654 41.07 -9.46 -34.71
N ALA A 655 40.31 -9.24 -35.79
CA ALA A 655 38.89 -8.95 -35.71
C ALA A 655 38.08 -10.10 -35.08
N ALA A 656 38.40 -11.35 -35.39
CA ALA A 656 37.75 -12.53 -34.78
C ALA A 656 38.08 -12.67 -33.28
N ILE A 657 39.34 -12.43 -32.87
CA ILE A 657 39.75 -12.45 -31.46
C ILE A 657 39.05 -11.35 -30.67
N VAL A 658 38.94 -10.14 -31.22
CA VAL A 658 38.18 -9.04 -30.61
C VAL A 658 36.69 -9.39 -30.49
N LEU A 659 36.10 -10.04 -31.49
CA LEU A 659 34.70 -10.50 -31.45
C LEU A 659 34.47 -11.56 -30.35
N VAL A 660 35.40 -12.50 -30.17
CA VAL A 660 35.33 -13.51 -29.11
C VAL A 660 35.49 -12.87 -27.72
N LEU A 661 36.40 -11.90 -27.56
CA LEU A 661 36.55 -11.14 -26.31
C LEU A 661 35.29 -10.33 -25.97
N MET A 662 34.61 -9.74 -26.95
CA MET A 662 33.32 -9.08 -26.74
C MET A 662 32.20 -10.05 -26.35
N LEU A 663 32.22 -11.30 -26.84
CA LEU A 663 31.24 -12.33 -26.47
C LEU A 663 31.44 -12.83 -25.02
N PHE A 664 32.67 -12.97 -24.55
CA PHE A 664 32.94 -13.32 -23.14
C PHE A 664 32.62 -12.19 -22.15
N ALA A 665 32.65 -10.92 -22.59
CA ALA A 665 32.22 -9.79 -21.77
C ALA A 665 30.70 -9.74 -21.50
N ALA A 666 29.90 -10.57 -22.18
CA ALA A 666 28.44 -10.56 -22.05
C ALA A 666 27.89 -11.37 -20.85
N THR A 667 28.70 -12.24 -20.23
CA THR A 667 28.28 -13.05 -19.07
C THR A 667 28.54 -12.35 -17.73
N ALA A 668 27.99 -11.15 -17.56
CA ALA A 668 27.98 -10.45 -16.29
C ALA A 668 26.94 -11.06 -15.33
N PHE A 669 27.30 -12.19 -14.70
CA PHE A 669 26.59 -12.67 -13.51
C PHE A 669 26.68 -11.62 -12.38
N ALA A 670 25.63 -11.51 -11.57
CA ALA A 670 25.60 -10.61 -10.43
C ALA A 670 26.49 -11.12 -9.28
N GLY A 671 27.79 -10.88 -9.39
CA GLY A 671 28.76 -11.12 -8.32
C GLY A 671 28.93 -9.89 -7.43
N GLN A 672 28.95 -10.10 -6.11
CA GLN A 672 29.37 -9.09 -5.16
C GLN A 672 30.86 -8.80 -5.38
N LEU A 673 31.19 -7.62 -5.92
CA LEU A 673 32.54 -7.27 -6.34
C LEU A 673 33.41 -7.07 -5.07
N PRO A 674 34.41 -7.94 -4.80
CA PRO A 674 35.16 -7.87 -3.55
C PRO A 674 36.06 -6.64 -3.55
N ILE A 675 35.82 -5.71 -2.62
CA ILE A 675 36.71 -4.56 -2.38
C ILE A 675 38.08 -5.13 -1.96
N PRO A 676 39.17 -4.90 -2.71
CA PRO A 676 40.49 -5.39 -2.33
C PRO A 676 40.93 -4.76 -1.01
N THR A 677 41.71 -5.48 -0.20
CA THR A 677 42.07 -5.04 1.17
C THR A 677 42.80 -3.69 1.16
N GLU A 678 43.54 -3.43 0.08
CA GLU A 678 44.25 -2.19 -0.21
C GLU A 678 43.27 -1.02 -0.35
N ALA A 679 42.16 -1.19 -1.07
CA ALA A 679 41.10 -0.19 -1.20
C ALA A 679 40.28 -0.04 0.10
N LEU A 680 40.03 -1.14 0.80
CA LEU A 680 39.37 -1.11 2.12
C LEU A 680 40.16 -0.27 3.13
N VAL A 681 41.49 -0.39 3.15
CA VAL A 681 42.39 0.44 3.95
C VAL A 681 42.51 1.88 3.40
N ALA A 682 42.48 2.08 2.08
CA ALA A 682 42.55 3.40 1.46
C ALA A 682 41.32 4.27 1.78
N ASP A 683 40.12 3.69 1.71
CA ASP A 683 38.85 4.43 1.81
C ASP A 683 38.27 4.51 3.24
N SER A 684 38.78 3.73 4.20
CA SER A 684 38.40 3.86 5.62
C SER A 684 39.13 5.01 6.30
N ASP A 685 38.46 5.84 7.08
CA ASP A 685 39.11 6.94 7.82
C ASP A 685 39.85 6.43 9.07
N TYR A 686 39.28 5.39 9.71
CA TYR A 686 39.82 4.75 10.89
C TYR A 686 40.02 3.25 10.66
N VAL A 687 41.23 2.77 10.95
CA VAL A 687 41.56 1.34 10.94
C VAL A 687 42.33 1.04 12.22
N PHE A 688 41.80 0.18 13.09
CA PHE A 688 42.38 -0.11 14.39
C PHE A 688 41.94 -1.47 14.93
N THR A 689 42.75 -2.07 15.81
CA THR A 689 42.32 -3.23 16.61
C THR A 689 41.82 -2.78 17.98
N GLY A 690 40.81 -3.46 18.50
CA GLY A 690 40.21 -3.13 19.80
C GLY A 690 39.35 -4.25 20.37
N VAL A 691 38.81 -4.00 21.56
CA VAL A 691 37.89 -4.90 22.27
C VAL A 691 36.55 -4.20 22.48
N VAL A 692 35.45 -4.85 22.11
CA VAL A 692 34.09 -4.34 22.35
C VAL A 692 33.79 -4.41 23.85
N THR A 693 33.66 -3.24 24.49
CA THR A 693 33.42 -3.10 25.93
C THR A 693 31.94 -2.99 26.29
N SER A 694 31.13 -2.43 25.40
CA SER A 694 29.70 -2.69 25.35
C SER A 694 29.16 -2.66 23.91
N ALA A 695 27.99 -3.25 23.74
CA ALA A 695 27.21 -3.30 22.52
C ALA A 695 25.74 -3.42 22.95
N GLU A 696 25.07 -2.28 23.13
CA GLU A 696 23.72 -2.19 23.69
C GLU A 696 22.76 -1.67 22.63
N GLY A 697 21.69 -2.42 22.37
CA GLY A 697 20.62 -1.98 21.47
C GLY A 697 19.73 -0.96 22.15
N ARG A 698 19.46 0.16 21.47
CA ARG A 698 18.44 1.15 21.83
C ARG A 698 17.49 1.36 20.65
N LEU A 699 16.26 1.79 20.96
CA LEU A 699 15.37 2.36 19.96
C LEU A 699 15.86 3.78 19.58
N GLY A 700 15.84 4.10 18.28
CA GLY A 700 16.02 5.45 17.76
C GLY A 700 14.71 6.25 17.80
N ARG A 701 14.78 7.56 17.55
CA ARG A 701 13.58 8.41 17.37
C ARG A 701 12.80 8.10 16.08
N ASP A 702 13.38 7.27 15.22
CA ASP A 702 12.83 6.71 13.99
C ASP A 702 12.33 5.25 14.18
N ASN A 703 12.08 4.83 15.43
CA ASN A 703 11.66 3.49 15.83
C ASN A 703 12.53 2.31 15.31
N ARG A 704 13.77 2.58 14.90
CA ARG A 704 14.73 1.53 14.50
C ARG A 704 15.64 1.16 15.65
N ILE A 705 16.01 -0.12 15.73
CA ILE A 705 17.05 -0.58 16.66
C ILE A 705 18.42 -0.17 16.13
N TYR A 706 19.16 0.57 16.96
CA TYR A 706 20.59 0.81 16.78
C TYR A 706 21.37 0.19 17.93
N THR A 707 22.39 -0.59 17.62
CA THR A 707 23.39 -1.00 18.62
C THR A 707 24.42 0.11 18.77
N ASP A 708 24.51 0.72 19.95
CA ASP A 708 25.62 1.60 20.30
C ASP A 708 26.79 0.72 20.76
N VAL A 709 27.88 0.74 19.98
CA VAL A 709 29.06 -0.09 20.19
C VAL A 709 30.18 0.77 20.76
N VAL A 710 30.69 0.39 21.95
CA VAL A 710 31.78 1.10 22.63
C VAL A 710 33.02 0.22 22.62
N VAL A 711 34.00 0.56 21.77
CA VAL A 711 35.23 -0.21 21.58
C VAL A 711 36.40 0.47 22.29
N LYS A 712 37.17 -0.29 23.08
CA LYS A 712 38.47 0.19 23.59
C LYS A 712 39.54 -0.06 22.52
N VAL A 713 40.27 0.98 22.14
CA VAL A 713 41.32 0.97 21.11
C VAL A 713 42.60 0.35 21.68
N ASN A 714 43.07 -0.77 21.10
CA ASN A 714 44.31 -1.43 21.49
C ASN A 714 45.51 -0.98 20.66
N ARG A 715 45.35 -0.90 19.33
CA ARG A 715 46.38 -0.48 18.37
C ARG A 715 45.74 0.21 17.17
N VAL A 716 46.21 1.41 16.84
CA VAL A 716 45.77 2.15 15.66
C VAL A 716 46.68 1.84 14.47
N VAL A 717 46.08 1.72 13.28
CA VAL A 717 46.75 1.52 11.99
C VAL A 717 46.53 2.72 11.08
N LYS A 718 45.33 3.33 11.12
CA LYS A 718 44.96 4.55 10.40
C LYS A 718 43.94 5.38 11.20
N GLY A 719 43.98 6.69 11.04
CA GLY A 719 43.07 7.65 11.71
C GLY A 719 43.64 8.23 13.02
N GLN A 720 43.12 9.37 13.45
CA GLN A 720 43.58 10.08 14.66
C GLN A 720 42.91 9.55 15.93
N LEU A 721 43.30 8.34 16.35
CA LEU A 721 42.83 7.74 17.60
C LEU A 721 44.00 7.57 18.59
N ASN A 722 43.71 7.72 19.88
CA ASN A 722 44.68 7.47 20.93
C ASN A 722 44.68 5.99 21.33
N LYS A 723 45.83 5.49 21.79
CA LYS A 723 45.87 4.16 22.42
C LYS A 723 45.05 4.19 23.71
N ASP A 724 44.37 3.10 24.03
CA ASP A 724 43.54 2.90 25.21
C ASP A 724 42.29 3.80 25.31
N SER A 725 42.02 4.68 24.33
CA SER A 725 40.77 5.47 24.27
C SER A 725 39.55 4.60 23.99
N LYS A 726 38.37 5.08 24.39
CA LYS A 726 37.08 4.53 23.96
C LYS A 726 36.62 5.24 22.69
N LEU A 727 36.20 4.46 21.68
CA LEU A 727 35.49 4.96 20.51
C LEU A 727 34.06 4.41 20.54
N THR A 728 33.08 5.28 20.37
CA THR A 728 31.67 4.92 20.30
C THR A 728 31.15 5.16 18.88
N PHE A 729 30.40 4.22 18.34
CA PHE A 729 29.67 4.38 17.07
C PHE A 729 28.37 3.56 17.12
N SER A 730 27.37 3.99 16.35
CA SER A 730 26.06 3.32 16.26
C SER A 730 26.01 2.49 14.99
N VAL A 731 25.50 1.26 15.07
CA VAL A 731 25.16 0.46 13.89
C VAL A 731 23.67 0.17 13.86
N ILE A 732 23.07 0.20 12.66
CA ILE A 732 21.68 -0.20 12.47
C ILE A 732 21.55 -1.72 12.62
N GLY A 733 20.52 -2.16 13.36
CA GLY A 733 20.38 -3.54 13.82
C GLY A 733 20.86 -3.74 15.25
N GLY A 734 20.45 -4.85 15.88
CA GLY A 734 20.72 -5.18 17.28
C GLY A 734 19.62 -6.02 17.93
N LYS A 735 19.67 -6.17 19.27
CA LYS A 735 18.52 -6.60 20.10
C LYS A 735 18.20 -5.51 21.12
N HIS A 736 16.94 -5.13 21.24
CA HIS A 736 16.43 -4.19 22.25
C HIS A 736 15.17 -4.79 22.88
N GLY A 737 15.19 -5.03 24.18
CA GLY A 737 14.20 -5.90 24.83
C GLY A 737 14.17 -7.27 24.15
N ASN A 738 12.97 -7.70 23.73
CA ASN A 738 12.78 -8.95 23.00
C ASN A 738 12.96 -8.79 21.47
N ILE A 739 12.94 -7.58 20.93
CA ILE A 739 12.95 -7.33 19.48
C ILE A 739 14.38 -7.42 18.93
N VAL A 740 14.58 -8.18 17.84
CA VAL A 740 15.85 -8.32 17.11
C VAL A 740 15.72 -7.75 15.70
N THR A 741 16.66 -6.90 15.29
CA THR A 741 16.78 -6.41 13.92
C THR A 741 18.12 -6.85 13.33
N ALA A 742 18.10 -7.77 12.36
CA ALA A 742 19.29 -8.20 11.62
C ALA A 742 19.38 -7.44 10.29
N VAL A 743 20.56 -6.90 9.95
CA VAL A 743 20.77 -6.14 8.72
C VAL A 743 21.83 -6.81 7.85
N THR A 744 21.41 -7.35 6.71
CA THR A 744 22.30 -8.07 5.78
C THR A 744 23.48 -7.21 5.34
N SER A 745 24.69 -7.77 5.45
CA SER A 745 25.99 -7.12 5.21
C SER A 745 26.48 -6.16 6.31
N VAL A 746 25.78 -5.97 7.42
CA VAL A 746 26.32 -5.29 8.62
C VAL A 746 26.82 -6.36 9.59
N PRO A 747 28.05 -6.28 10.14
CA PRO A 747 28.52 -7.26 11.12
C PRO A 747 27.88 -7.02 12.49
N ASN A 748 27.48 -8.11 13.15
CA ASN A 748 27.03 -8.06 14.54
C ASN A 748 28.21 -7.85 15.50
N PHE A 749 27.99 -7.10 16.59
CA PHE A 749 28.97 -6.83 17.64
C PHE A 749 28.48 -7.42 18.97
N LYS A 750 29.38 -8.09 19.71
CA LYS A 750 29.12 -8.65 21.05
C LYS A 750 30.17 -8.17 22.04
N LYS A 751 29.77 -7.96 23.29
CA LYS A 751 30.69 -7.58 24.39
C LYS A 751 31.76 -8.67 24.58
N GLY A 752 33.02 -8.26 24.56
CA GLY A 752 34.18 -9.14 24.60
C GLY A 752 34.82 -9.46 23.24
N ASP A 753 34.15 -9.15 22.12
CA ASP A 753 34.71 -9.34 20.78
C ASP A 753 36.06 -8.59 20.62
N ARG A 754 37.09 -9.31 20.16
CA ARG A 754 38.34 -8.72 19.69
C ARG A 754 38.33 -8.67 18.17
N ALA A 755 38.54 -7.51 17.58
CA ALA A 755 38.50 -7.34 16.13
C ALA A 755 39.44 -6.23 15.64
N LEU A 756 39.88 -6.39 14.39
CA LEU A 756 40.32 -5.30 13.52
C LEU A 756 39.08 -4.68 12.88
N LEU A 757 38.92 -3.38 13.02
CA LEU A 757 37.76 -2.62 12.54
C LEU A 757 38.16 -1.63 11.45
N TYR A 758 37.30 -1.51 10.44
CA TYR A 758 37.38 -0.54 9.35
C TYR A 758 36.16 0.37 9.41
N LEU A 759 36.34 1.62 9.81
CA LEU A 759 35.26 2.59 9.97
C LEU A 759 35.51 3.82 9.06
N LYS A 760 34.42 4.38 8.54
CA LYS A 760 34.40 5.61 7.73
C LYS A 760 33.48 6.63 8.37
N TYR A 761 33.85 7.90 8.35
CA TYR A 761 32.98 8.99 8.80
C TYR A 761 32.04 9.43 7.67
N THR A 762 30.81 9.78 8.03
CA THR A 762 29.79 10.30 7.13
C THR A 762 29.03 11.42 7.84
N GLU A 763 28.76 12.52 7.14
CA GLU A 763 28.10 13.69 7.73
C GLU A 763 26.67 13.39 8.23
N ARG A 764 25.99 12.41 7.62
CA ARG A 764 24.61 12.02 7.96
C ARG A 764 24.50 10.97 9.07
N PHE A 765 25.50 10.10 9.26
CA PHE A 765 25.41 8.96 10.19
C PHE A 765 26.59 8.84 11.16
N GLY A 766 27.54 9.77 11.14
CA GLY A 766 28.75 9.70 11.96
C GLY A 766 29.72 8.62 11.49
N LEU A 767 30.41 7.96 12.43
CA LEU A 767 31.23 6.79 12.11
C LEU A 767 30.34 5.57 11.81
N VAL A 768 30.55 4.95 10.65
CA VAL A 768 29.88 3.71 10.23
C VAL A 768 30.91 2.64 9.81
N PRO A 769 30.61 1.34 9.98
CA PRO A 769 31.47 0.27 9.48
C PRO A 769 31.54 0.25 7.95
N PHE A 770 32.74 0.15 7.40
CA PHE A 770 33.00 0.23 5.95
C PHE A 770 33.57 -1.08 5.42
N GLY A 771 33.01 -1.58 4.30
CA GLY A 771 33.36 -2.89 3.72
C GLY A 771 32.40 -4.05 4.05
N GLY A 772 31.20 -3.76 4.55
CA GLY A 772 30.19 -4.78 4.87
C GLY A 772 30.64 -5.70 6.01
N TYR A 773 30.43 -7.02 5.89
CA TYR A 773 30.93 -7.98 6.89
C TYR A 773 32.45 -7.87 7.14
N ARG A 774 33.24 -7.56 6.09
CA ARG A 774 34.70 -7.38 6.20
C ARG A 774 35.12 -6.13 6.98
N SER A 775 34.18 -5.25 7.36
CA SER A 775 34.45 -4.13 8.26
C SER A 775 34.82 -4.55 9.69
N LYS A 776 34.58 -5.82 10.06
CA LYS A 776 34.98 -6.45 11.32
C LYS A 776 35.70 -7.77 11.05
N THR A 777 37.04 -7.78 11.15
CA THR A 777 37.84 -9.02 11.08
C THR A 777 38.14 -9.51 12.49
N PRO A 778 37.67 -10.69 12.93
CA PRO A 778 37.89 -11.16 14.29
C PRO A 778 39.36 -11.55 14.55
N ILE A 779 39.81 -11.33 15.79
CA ILE A 779 41.15 -11.68 16.27
C ILE A 779 41.03 -12.83 17.27
N ILE A 780 41.63 -13.98 16.94
CA ILE A 780 41.85 -15.08 17.89
C ILE A 780 43.26 -14.95 18.47
N VAL A 781 43.42 -15.30 19.74
CA VAL A 781 44.75 -15.58 20.32
C VAL A 781 44.98 -17.09 20.18
N ASP A 782 46.05 -17.47 19.50
CA ASP A 782 46.50 -18.87 19.43
C ASP A 782 46.82 -19.36 20.86
N PRO A 783 46.17 -20.44 21.35
CA PRO A 783 46.37 -20.91 22.72
C PRO A 783 47.73 -21.56 22.98
N GLU A 784 48.47 -21.99 21.95
CA GLU A 784 49.80 -22.59 22.08
C GLU A 784 50.91 -21.56 21.90
N THR A 785 50.79 -20.64 20.95
CA THR A 785 51.83 -19.62 20.68
C THR A 785 51.59 -18.26 21.34
N ASN A 786 50.37 -18.01 21.85
CA ASN A 786 49.93 -16.72 22.41
C ASN A 786 50.05 -15.53 21.44
N VAL A 787 49.99 -15.80 20.13
CA VAL A 787 50.03 -14.79 19.05
C VAL A 787 48.60 -14.38 18.66
N GLU A 788 48.38 -13.08 18.43
CA GLU A 788 47.13 -12.56 17.86
C GLU A 788 47.08 -12.83 16.34
N VAL A 789 46.11 -13.64 15.91
CA VAL A 789 45.88 -14.04 14.51
C VAL A 789 44.52 -13.50 14.04
N LEU A 790 44.51 -12.86 12.87
CA LEU A 790 43.28 -12.45 12.19
C LEU A 790 42.67 -13.66 11.47
N ILE A 791 41.39 -13.97 11.73
CA ILE A 791 40.66 -14.90 10.88
C ILE A 791 40.25 -14.14 9.61
N SER A 792 40.81 -14.53 8.46
CA SER A 792 40.14 -14.26 7.19
C SER A 792 39.15 -15.38 6.94
N ASP A 793 37.88 -15.05 6.69
CA ASP A 793 36.97 -15.98 6.04
C ASP A 793 37.61 -16.38 4.70
N GLY A 794 37.91 -17.68 4.54
CA GLY A 794 39.06 -18.12 3.75
C GLY A 794 38.83 -19.29 2.78
N THR A 795 37.62 -19.85 2.75
CA THR A 795 37.09 -20.76 1.72
C THR A 795 35.57 -20.73 1.76
#